data_AF-R1DRW5-F1
#
_entry.id   AF-R1DRW5-F1
#
_cell.length_a   1.000
_cell.length_b   1.000
_cell.length_c   1.000
_cell.angle_alpha   90.00
_cell.angle_beta   90.00
_cell.angle_gamma   90.00
#
_symmetry.space_group_name_H-M   'P 1'
#
loop_
_entity.id
_entity.type
_entity.pdbx_description
1 polymer ?
#
loop_
_entity_poly.entity_id
_entity_poly.type
_entity_poly.pdbx_seq_one_letter_code
_entity_poly.pdbx_strand_id
1 'polypeptide(L)'
;MLAAVSALPLGAPASGPAASPSQILVLGMHHAGTSIVANLTMMLGANGGAREEMLLHPSNPLKYWERADVVGLDEERLAAGVDAAAARYTLPDWVAYGFDADKPATKVHSTAEAKGVVAKLNAQRPWVTKDPRMSLVASEWVELLDAPACVIVHREPLSIANSMMIYSHNVSYAEWAAVYEAYYGGVARACANVPTAVVHHEQLMAQPYAALTKLHADLSALGVERLTMPTEERINALLRPSPKKPVTYLASERKVLGAAAPALSDSISRGEVVSRPASPWLFKPLRKSQAYATLLTTDNADYFRGALVLGSSIRSFDSARDMVCLVTSSVPEEWRSALTVAGWTVAVVDEVAEFWFGKSEECSRFDKDQGERWGHMATKLRLWQQLKYERILYLDADTVLTGDASGAFDKVKGFAAERARFHSYFNAGVMMLSPSEATYQDLLAEGSKEHKNKFGNVIDCTEQALLNSYYDGSTPERGVTKLAIGRADVANDWQAAGAPFAVHWITHSCPKPWVVADGEVAVPSDCDAVVYAYWKRVWDRLTSSATDESSKGSFGSRNGARRMLRRLSGVSAGHSMAHKPTLSELASDVHTSIGRQLREVMASSRHGHSRMLRRRRWKRDAEYDSGWGENTIAWIAIIGTLLLGLGAGALLHKLFIKAPVAVSKNMTVVQAKRMGFQALGEGKGPVGVVSAVDDDDDEEEEEEEPVKK
;
A
#
# COMPACT_ATOMS: atom_id res chain seq x y z
N MET A 1 1.78 -67.48 4.61
CA MET A 1 0.80 -68.33 3.90
C MET A 1 -0.55 -67.64 4.03
N LEU A 2 -0.98 -66.89 3.00
CA LEU A 2 -2.03 -67.25 2.00
C LEU A 2 -3.44 -67.26 2.63
N ALA A 3 -4.51 -66.61 2.14
CA ALA A 3 -4.89 -65.89 0.90
C ALA A 3 -6.18 -65.09 1.25
N ALA A 4 -6.51 -63.89 0.76
CA ALA A 4 -6.77 -63.36 -0.60
C ALA A 4 -7.97 -64.02 -1.35
N VAL A 5 -9.12 -63.33 -1.38
CA VAL A 5 -10.20 -63.36 -2.42
C VAL A 5 -10.89 -61.98 -2.33
N SER A 6 -10.62 -60.97 -3.18
CA SER A 6 -10.89 -60.78 -4.62
C SER A 6 -12.39 -60.72 -4.99
N ALA A 7 -12.91 -59.50 -5.17
CA ALA A 7 -14.05 -59.21 -6.02
C ALA A 7 -13.68 -58.06 -6.98
N LEU A 8 -13.78 -58.33 -8.28
CA LEU A 8 -13.44 -57.46 -9.43
C LEU A 8 -14.71 -56.74 -9.98
N PRO A 9 -14.56 -55.76 -10.91
CA PRO A 9 -15.42 -54.59 -11.07
C PRO A 9 -16.36 -54.63 -12.29
N LEU A 10 -17.30 -53.67 -12.37
CA LEU A 10 -18.11 -53.34 -13.55
C LEU A 10 -18.32 -51.81 -13.55
N GLY A 11 -18.04 -51.01 -14.58
CA GLY A 11 -17.22 -51.21 -15.78
C GLY A 11 -16.58 -49.85 -16.13
N ALA A 12 -15.35 -49.88 -16.63
CA ALA A 12 -14.65 -48.69 -17.12
C ALA A 12 -15.05 -48.42 -18.58
N PRO A 13 -15.21 -47.16 -19.00
CA PRO A 13 -15.16 -46.85 -20.42
C PRO A 13 -13.74 -47.13 -20.92
N ALA A 14 -13.63 -47.71 -22.11
CA ALA A 14 -12.35 -48.08 -22.72
C ALA A 14 -11.42 -46.87 -22.85
N SER A 15 -10.41 -46.78 -21.98
CA SER A 15 -9.33 -45.81 -22.07
C SER A 15 -8.25 -46.36 -23.00
N GLY A 16 -8.06 -45.74 -24.16
CA GLY A 16 -6.77 -45.82 -24.86
C GLY A 16 -5.63 -45.33 -23.96
N PRO A 17 -4.35 -45.52 -24.33
CA PRO A 17 -3.24 -45.01 -23.53
C PRO A 17 -3.43 -43.50 -23.33
N ALA A 18 -3.52 -43.06 -22.07
CA ALA A 18 -3.64 -41.65 -21.74
C ALA A 18 -2.45 -40.91 -22.39
N ALA A 19 -2.76 -39.93 -23.25
CA ALA A 19 -1.72 -39.19 -23.94
C ALA A 19 -0.80 -38.49 -22.94
N SER A 20 0.52 -38.54 -23.17
CA SER A 20 1.51 -37.84 -22.34
C SER A 20 1.14 -36.36 -22.20
N PRO A 21 1.12 -35.79 -20.98
CA PRO A 21 0.72 -34.41 -20.77
C PRO A 21 1.53 -33.43 -21.62
N SER A 22 0.84 -32.47 -22.25
CA SER A 22 1.46 -31.54 -23.19
C SER A 22 0.75 -30.18 -23.29
N GLN A 23 -0.30 -29.98 -22.49
CA GLN A 23 -1.11 -28.76 -22.45
C GLN A 23 -1.00 -28.15 -21.05
N ILE A 24 -0.07 -27.23 -20.87
CA ILE A 24 0.33 -26.74 -19.55
C ILE A 24 -0.48 -25.49 -19.18
N LEU A 25 -1.18 -25.54 -18.04
CA LEU A 25 -1.85 -24.38 -17.45
C LEU A 25 -1.03 -23.86 -16.27
N VAL A 26 -0.53 -22.63 -16.35
CA VAL A 26 0.13 -21.96 -15.21
C VAL A 26 -0.92 -21.19 -14.43
N LEU A 27 -1.20 -21.64 -13.21
CA LEU A 27 -2.32 -21.18 -12.38
C LEU A 27 -1.83 -20.56 -11.07
N GLY A 28 -2.57 -19.58 -10.57
CA GLY A 28 -2.24 -18.83 -9.36
C GLY A 28 -2.83 -17.42 -9.41
N MET A 29 -3.11 -16.86 -8.24
CA MET A 29 -3.67 -15.52 -8.12
C MET A 29 -2.72 -14.44 -8.68
N HIS A 30 -3.27 -13.26 -9.01
CA HIS A 30 -2.47 -12.06 -9.27
C HIS A 30 -1.40 -11.87 -8.16
N HIS A 31 -0.21 -11.41 -8.54
CA HIS A 31 0.95 -11.26 -7.65
C HIS A 31 1.53 -12.56 -7.05
N ALA A 32 1.07 -13.75 -7.47
CA ALA A 32 1.72 -15.01 -7.11
C ALA A 32 3.03 -15.28 -7.89
N GLY A 33 3.23 -14.62 -9.04
CA GLY A 33 4.41 -14.83 -9.90
C GLY A 33 4.13 -15.63 -11.18
N THR A 34 2.87 -15.81 -11.56
CA THR A 34 2.46 -16.59 -12.74
C THR A 34 3.08 -16.10 -14.05
N SER A 35 3.31 -14.78 -14.22
CA SER A 35 4.02 -14.23 -15.38
C SER A 35 5.44 -14.74 -15.52
N ILE A 36 6.17 -14.80 -14.40
CA ILE A 36 7.55 -15.24 -14.37
C ILE A 36 7.61 -16.74 -14.69
N VAL A 37 6.75 -17.53 -14.04
CA VAL A 37 6.69 -18.98 -14.26
C VAL A 37 6.32 -19.31 -15.70
N ALA A 38 5.32 -18.65 -16.28
CA ALA A 38 4.94 -18.89 -17.67
C ALA A 38 6.06 -18.56 -18.67
N ASN A 39 6.76 -17.43 -18.47
CA ASN A 39 7.93 -17.09 -19.27
C ASN A 39 9.03 -18.17 -19.14
N LEU A 40 9.33 -18.61 -17.91
CA LEU A 40 10.32 -19.65 -17.67
C LEU A 40 9.90 -20.99 -18.29
N THR A 41 8.61 -21.37 -18.25
CA THR A 41 8.08 -22.56 -18.93
C THR A 41 8.23 -22.45 -20.46
N MET A 42 8.06 -21.26 -21.04
CA MET A 42 8.37 -21.03 -22.45
C MET A 42 9.88 -21.10 -22.74
N MET A 43 10.71 -20.63 -21.81
CA MET A 43 12.18 -20.78 -21.91
C MET A 43 12.63 -22.24 -21.85
N LEU A 44 11.86 -23.12 -21.20
CA LEU A 44 12.05 -24.57 -21.25
C LEU A 44 11.66 -25.19 -22.60
N GLY A 45 11.02 -24.45 -23.50
CA GLY A 45 10.65 -24.91 -24.84
C GLY A 45 9.14 -25.14 -25.06
N ALA A 46 8.28 -24.86 -24.07
CA ALA A 46 6.84 -24.90 -24.29
C ALA A 46 6.39 -23.74 -25.19
N ASN A 47 5.52 -24.02 -26.15
CA ASN A 47 4.95 -23.02 -27.04
C ASN A 47 3.93 -22.12 -26.30
N GLY A 48 4.15 -20.81 -26.25
CA GLY A 48 3.14 -19.86 -25.73
C GLY A 48 2.20 -19.30 -26.80
N GLY A 49 2.46 -19.59 -28.08
CA GLY A 49 1.86 -18.93 -29.23
C GLY A 49 2.73 -17.84 -29.84
N ALA A 50 2.20 -17.16 -30.86
CA ALA A 50 2.91 -16.07 -31.53
C ALA A 50 3.11 -14.88 -30.59
N ARG A 51 4.24 -14.17 -30.73
CA ARG A 51 4.60 -13.06 -29.86
C ARG A 51 3.57 -11.93 -29.92
N GLU A 52 2.96 -11.72 -31.08
CA GLU A 52 1.95 -10.70 -31.38
C GLU A 52 0.61 -10.99 -30.69
N GLU A 53 0.39 -12.24 -30.26
CA GLU A 53 -0.81 -12.66 -29.54
C GLU A 53 -0.67 -12.47 -28.02
N MET A 54 0.53 -12.21 -27.53
CA MET A 54 0.81 -12.02 -26.11
C MET A 54 0.71 -10.54 -25.70
N LEU A 55 0.26 -10.28 -24.48
CA LEU A 55 0.14 -8.94 -23.90
C LEU A 55 1.47 -8.40 -23.35
N LEU A 56 2.59 -8.74 -23.97
CA LEU A 56 3.93 -8.41 -23.46
C LEU A 56 4.10 -6.90 -23.26
N HIS A 57 4.66 -6.51 -22.10
CA HIS A 57 4.92 -5.11 -21.80
C HIS A 57 6.36 -4.73 -22.15
N PRO A 58 6.59 -3.79 -23.09
CA PRO A 58 7.94 -3.49 -23.60
C PRO A 58 8.94 -3.08 -22.51
N SER A 59 8.49 -2.36 -21.48
CA SER A 59 9.35 -1.88 -20.39
C SER A 59 9.31 -2.72 -19.11
N ASN A 60 8.59 -3.85 -19.12
CA ASN A 60 8.55 -4.75 -17.97
C ASN A 60 8.57 -6.23 -18.41
N PRO A 61 9.75 -6.81 -18.69
CA PRO A 61 9.86 -8.19 -19.17
C PRO A 61 9.42 -9.25 -18.15
N LEU A 62 9.26 -8.87 -16.87
CA LEU A 62 8.77 -9.74 -15.80
C LEU A 62 7.25 -9.78 -15.69
N LYS A 63 6.56 -8.82 -16.32
CA LYS A 63 5.10 -8.72 -16.29
C LYS A 63 4.52 -8.91 -17.68
N TYR A 64 3.33 -9.48 -17.65
CA TYR A 64 2.47 -9.75 -18.78
C TYR A 64 3.05 -10.76 -19.77
N TRP A 65 2.54 -11.98 -19.66
CA TRP A 65 2.89 -13.17 -20.48
C TRP A 65 1.62 -13.97 -20.83
N GLU A 66 0.46 -13.33 -20.71
CA GLU A 66 -0.83 -13.86 -21.08
C GLU A 66 -1.07 -13.68 -22.58
N ARG A 67 -1.82 -14.60 -23.19
CA ARG A 67 -2.37 -14.40 -24.54
C ARG A 67 -3.60 -13.50 -24.46
N ALA A 68 -3.72 -12.56 -25.40
CA ALA A 68 -4.82 -11.60 -25.45
C ALA A 68 -6.19 -12.25 -25.66
N ASP A 69 -6.24 -13.35 -26.43
CA ASP A 69 -7.48 -14.10 -26.68
C ASP A 69 -7.97 -14.86 -25.44
N VAL A 70 -7.07 -15.52 -24.71
CA VAL A 70 -7.34 -16.18 -23.43
C VAL A 70 -7.83 -15.15 -22.40
N VAL A 71 -7.13 -14.02 -22.27
CA VAL A 71 -7.54 -12.92 -21.38
C VAL A 71 -8.94 -12.41 -21.70
N GLY A 72 -9.26 -12.24 -22.99
CA GLY A 72 -10.57 -11.77 -23.41
C GLY A 72 -11.70 -12.72 -23.01
N LEU A 73 -11.47 -14.03 -23.15
CA LEU A 73 -12.43 -15.07 -22.77
C LEU A 73 -12.63 -15.13 -21.25
N ASP A 74 -11.55 -15.07 -20.48
CA ASP A 74 -11.62 -15.06 -19.02
C ASP A 74 -12.31 -13.78 -18.50
N GLU A 75 -11.99 -12.61 -19.04
CA GLU A 75 -12.66 -11.34 -18.70
C GLU A 75 -14.17 -11.38 -18.99
N GLU A 76 -14.56 -11.89 -20.16
CA GLU A 76 -15.97 -12.00 -20.54
C GLU A 76 -16.72 -12.93 -19.58
N ARG A 77 -16.13 -14.10 -19.27
CA ARG A 77 -16.70 -15.09 -18.36
C ARG A 77 -16.85 -14.53 -16.93
N LEU A 78 -15.84 -13.82 -16.45
CA LEU A 78 -15.81 -13.25 -15.10
C LEU A 78 -16.77 -12.07 -14.96
N ALA A 79 -16.83 -11.18 -15.94
CA ALA A 79 -17.71 -10.01 -15.91
C ALA A 79 -19.20 -10.41 -15.77
N ALA A 80 -19.59 -11.57 -16.31
CA ALA A 80 -20.95 -12.09 -16.16
C ALA A 80 -21.27 -12.64 -14.75
N GLY A 81 -20.25 -12.95 -13.95
CA GLY A 81 -20.40 -13.60 -12.64
C GLY A 81 -20.20 -12.69 -11.42
N VAL A 82 -19.62 -11.50 -11.59
CA VAL A 82 -19.31 -10.59 -10.47
C VAL A 82 -20.57 -10.06 -9.78
N ASP A 83 -20.61 -10.14 -8.45
CA ASP A 83 -21.67 -9.56 -7.62
C ASP A 83 -21.59 -8.02 -7.61
N ALA A 84 -22.75 -7.36 -7.73
CA ALA A 84 -22.85 -5.90 -7.63
C ALA A 84 -22.37 -5.36 -6.26
N ALA A 85 -22.45 -6.15 -5.19
CA ALA A 85 -21.94 -5.81 -3.87
C ALA A 85 -20.42 -5.55 -3.86
N ALA A 86 -19.67 -6.09 -4.84
CA ALA A 86 -18.24 -5.86 -4.98
C ALA A 86 -17.88 -4.40 -5.31
N ALA A 87 -18.81 -3.64 -5.90
CA ALA A 87 -18.56 -2.25 -6.33
C ALA A 87 -18.11 -1.34 -5.18
N ARG A 88 -18.59 -1.59 -3.94
CA ARG A 88 -18.20 -0.83 -2.74
C ARG A 88 -16.70 -0.87 -2.48
N TYR A 89 -16.05 -1.99 -2.77
CA TYR A 89 -14.64 -2.22 -2.43
C TYR A 89 -13.66 -1.48 -3.35
N THR A 90 -14.16 -0.89 -4.44
CA THR A 90 -13.35 -0.10 -5.37
C THR A 90 -12.10 -0.86 -5.85
N LEU A 91 -12.27 -2.16 -6.10
CA LEU A 91 -11.23 -3.06 -6.57
C LEU A 91 -11.09 -2.95 -8.09
N PRO A 92 -9.88 -3.15 -8.64
CA PRO A 92 -9.74 -3.28 -10.09
C PRO A 92 -10.54 -4.47 -10.62
N ASP A 93 -11.21 -4.28 -11.76
CA ASP A 93 -12.08 -5.29 -12.38
C ASP A 93 -11.36 -6.63 -12.63
N TRP A 94 -10.06 -6.58 -12.92
CA TRP A 94 -9.25 -7.77 -13.14
C TRP A 94 -9.13 -8.68 -11.91
N VAL A 95 -9.44 -8.21 -10.70
CA VAL A 95 -9.49 -9.06 -9.50
C VAL A 95 -10.69 -10.00 -9.55
N ALA A 96 -11.78 -9.61 -10.22
CA ALA A 96 -13.05 -10.33 -10.27
C ALA A 96 -13.61 -10.65 -8.86
N TYR A 97 -13.47 -9.70 -7.94
CA TYR A 97 -13.97 -9.85 -6.58
C TYR A 97 -15.48 -10.07 -6.58
N GLY A 98 -15.96 -11.10 -5.87
CA GLY A 98 -17.37 -11.46 -5.87
C GLY A 98 -17.81 -12.28 -7.08
N PHE A 99 -16.90 -12.83 -7.89
CA PHE A 99 -17.23 -13.72 -8.99
C PHE A 99 -17.89 -15.02 -8.51
N ASP A 100 -19.10 -15.29 -8.99
CA ASP A 100 -19.80 -16.54 -8.75
C ASP A 100 -19.75 -17.43 -10.00
N ALA A 101 -19.11 -18.59 -9.86
CA ALA A 101 -18.97 -19.55 -10.93
C ALA A 101 -20.31 -20.19 -11.30
N ASP A 102 -21.28 -20.29 -10.38
CA ASP A 102 -22.54 -21.00 -10.58
C ASP A 102 -23.60 -20.13 -11.27
N LYS A 103 -23.39 -18.81 -11.37
CA LYS A 103 -24.29 -17.92 -12.12
C LYS A 103 -24.45 -18.40 -13.58
N PRO A 104 -25.69 -18.43 -14.11
CA PRO A 104 -25.95 -18.79 -15.50
C PRO A 104 -25.25 -17.83 -16.47
N ALA A 105 -24.21 -18.32 -17.14
CA ALA A 105 -23.45 -17.61 -18.15
C ALA A 105 -22.80 -18.62 -19.11
N THR A 106 -22.44 -18.17 -20.31
CA THR A 106 -21.66 -18.98 -21.25
C THR A 106 -20.33 -19.37 -20.62
N LYS A 107 -20.08 -20.66 -20.50
CA LYS A 107 -18.84 -21.23 -19.93
C LYS A 107 -17.75 -21.24 -20.99
N VAL A 108 -16.49 -21.11 -20.59
CA VAL A 108 -15.35 -21.05 -21.50
C VAL A 108 -15.31 -22.27 -22.43
N HIS A 109 -15.47 -23.50 -21.90
CA HIS A 109 -15.46 -24.75 -22.69
C HIS A 109 -16.53 -24.79 -23.79
N SER A 110 -17.62 -24.03 -23.63
CA SER A 110 -18.74 -24.06 -24.56
C SER A 110 -18.51 -23.17 -25.78
N THR A 111 -17.58 -22.21 -25.71
CA THR A 111 -17.32 -21.22 -26.76
C THR A 111 -16.54 -21.80 -27.94
N ALA A 112 -16.82 -21.32 -29.15
CA ALA A 112 -16.07 -21.71 -30.34
C ALA A 112 -14.65 -21.10 -30.35
N GLU A 113 -14.54 -19.90 -29.78
CA GLU A 113 -13.32 -19.13 -29.62
C GLU A 113 -12.31 -19.88 -28.74
N ALA A 114 -12.70 -20.37 -27.56
CA ALA A 114 -11.81 -21.13 -26.69
C ALA A 114 -11.34 -22.44 -27.34
N LYS A 115 -12.24 -23.16 -28.02
CA LYS A 115 -11.90 -24.36 -28.81
C LYS A 115 -10.90 -24.03 -29.92
N GLY A 116 -11.07 -22.90 -30.59
CA GLY A 116 -10.14 -22.40 -31.61
C GLY A 116 -8.75 -22.08 -31.05
N VAL A 117 -8.67 -21.48 -29.86
CA VAL A 117 -7.38 -21.23 -29.15
C VAL A 117 -6.67 -22.55 -28.86
N VAL A 118 -7.36 -23.53 -28.28
CA VAL A 118 -6.78 -24.85 -27.97
C VAL A 118 -6.33 -25.57 -29.24
N ALA A 119 -7.14 -25.59 -30.29
CA ALA A 119 -6.80 -26.19 -31.57
C ALA A 119 -5.53 -25.56 -32.19
N LYS A 120 -5.41 -24.24 -32.12
CA LYS A 120 -4.24 -23.50 -32.62
C LYS A 120 -2.98 -23.82 -31.82
N LEU A 121 -3.06 -23.83 -30.49
CA LEU A 121 -1.92 -24.19 -29.63
C LEU A 121 -1.50 -25.65 -29.84
N ASN A 122 -2.46 -26.55 -30.06
CA ASN A 122 -2.20 -27.96 -30.34
C ASN A 122 -1.39 -28.23 -31.61
N ALA A 123 -1.28 -27.26 -32.54
CA ALA A 123 -0.40 -27.38 -33.69
C ALA A 123 1.08 -27.50 -33.31
N GLN A 124 1.47 -27.02 -32.12
CA GLN A 124 2.83 -27.17 -31.59
C GLN A 124 2.79 -27.45 -30.09
N ARG A 125 2.99 -28.72 -29.74
CA ARG A 125 3.09 -29.23 -28.36
C ARG A 125 4.56 -29.45 -27.92
N PRO A 126 4.87 -29.45 -26.61
CA PRO A 126 3.98 -29.00 -25.53
C PRO A 126 3.76 -27.48 -25.62
N TRP A 127 2.63 -27.01 -25.12
CA TRP A 127 2.32 -25.58 -25.05
C TRP A 127 1.98 -25.16 -23.63
N VAL A 128 2.10 -23.87 -23.35
CA VAL A 128 1.76 -23.26 -22.06
C VAL A 128 0.86 -22.04 -22.27
N THR A 129 -0.15 -21.90 -21.42
CA THR A 129 -0.94 -20.67 -21.33
C THR A 129 -1.19 -20.30 -19.88
N LYS A 130 -1.52 -19.02 -19.68
CA LYS A 130 -1.74 -18.46 -18.35
C LYS A 130 -2.60 -17.21 -18.42
N ASP A 131 -3.36 -17.02 -17.36
CA ASP A 131 -3.97 -15.76 -16.93
C ASP A 131 -4.25 -15.96 -15.44
N PRO A 132 -3.84 -15.07 -14.52
CA PRO A 132 -4.20 -15.23 -13.12
C PRO A 132 -5.71 -15.48 -12.91
N ARG A 133 -6.57 -14.82 -13.69
CA ARG A 133 -8.03 -14.93 -13.67
C ARG A 133 -8.54 -16.31 -14.07
N MET A 134 -7.83 -16.98 -14.98
CA MET A 134 -8.08 -18.37 -15.37
C MET A 134 -8.22 -19.28 -14.16
N SER A 135 -7.50 -19.01 -13.07
CA SER A 135 -7.58 -19.76 -11.81
C SER A 135 -9.01 -19.91 -11.29
N LEU A 136 -9.88 -18.91 -11.50
CA LEU A 136 -11.29 -18.94 -11.07
C LEU A 136 -12.17 -19.84 -11.96
N VAL A 137 -11.77 -20.03 -13.21
CA VAL A 137 -12.52 -20.76 -14.26
C VAL A 137 -11.70 -21.93 -14.84
N ALA A 138 -10.67 -22.37 -14.13
CA ALA A 138 -9.68 -23.31 -14.66
C ALA A 138 -10.29 -24.67 -14.99
N SER A 139 -11.32 -25.10 -14.25
CA SER A 139 -12.07 -26.32 -14.58
C SER A 139 -12.74 -26.24 -15.95
N GLU A 140 -13.25 -25.05 -16.32
CA GLU A 140 -13.83 -24.82 -17.65
C GLU A 140 -12.76 -24.91 -18.75
N TRP A 141 -11.52 -24.53 -18.48
CA TRP A 141 -10.43 -24.73 -19.45
C TRP A 141 -9.98 -26.18 -19.55
N VAL A 142 -9.83 -26.88 -18.42
CA VAL A 142 -9.40 -28.29 -18.37
C VAL A 142 -10.34 -29.20 -19.17
N GLU A 143 -11.64 -28.92 -19.19
CA GLU A 143 -12.62 -29.67 -20.01
C GLU A 143 -12.33 -29.64 -21.53
N LEU A 144 -11.58 -28.65 -22.03
CA LEU A 144 -11.18 -28.56 -23.44
C LEU A 144 -9.89 -29.34 -23.77
N LEU A 145 -9.19 -29.83 -22.76
CA LEU A 145 -7.83 -30.35 -22.87
C LEU A 145 -7.84 -31.88 -22.92
N ASP A 146 -7.05 -32.45 -23.83
CA ASP A 146 -6.91 -33.90 -24.03
C ASP A 146 -5.70 -34.49 -23.29
N ALA A 147 -4.71 -33.66 -22.93
CA ALA A 147 -3.51 -34.04 -22.21
C ALA A 147 -3.03 -32.90 -21.29
N PRO A 148 -3.84 -32.48 -20.29
CA PRO A 148 -3.52 -31.34 -19.43
C PRO A 148 -2.42 -31.63 -18.40
N ALA A 149 -1.66 -30.60 -18.06
CA ALA A 149 -0.84 -30.54 -16.85
C ALA A 149 -1.04 -29.19 -16.15
N CYS A 150 -1.12 -29.20 -14.82
CA CYS A 150 -1.18 -27.99 -14.00
C CYS A 150 0.21 -27.61 -13.48
N VAL A 151 0.53 -26.32 -13.53
CA VAL A 151 1.63 -25.72 -12.77
C VAL A 151 1.04 -24.68 -11.82
N ILE A 152 0.98 -25.03 -10.53
CA ILE A 152 0.46 -24.14 -9.49
C ILE A 152 1.61 -23.26 -8.99
N VAL A 153 1.47 -21.95 -9.17
CA VAL A 153 2.40 -20.97 -8.61
C VAL A 153 1.91 -20.58 -7.23
N HIS A 154 2.55 -21.14 -6.21
CA HIS A 154 2.19 -20.92 -4.81
C HIS A 154 2.95 -19.74 -4.22
N ARG A 155 2.22 -18.90 -3.48
CA ARG A 155 2.76 -17.87 -2.60
C ARG A 155 1.93 -17.84 -1.33
N GLU A 156 2.57 -17.55 -0.21
CA GLU A 156 1.91 -17.47 1.10
C GLU A 156 0.80 -16.38 1.09
N PRO A 157 -0.39 -16.65 1.67
CA PRO A 157 -1.57 -15.79 1.54
C PRO A 157 -1.37 -14.39 2.13
N LEU A 158 -0.70 -14.24 3.27
CA LEU A 158 -0.44 -12.92 3.87
C LEU A 158 0.54 -12.11 3.03
N SER A 159 1.52 -12.74 2.40
CA SER A 159 2.44 -12.13 1.43
C SER A 159 1.71 -11.61 0.19
N ILE A 160 0.71 -12.35 -0.31
CA ILE A 160 -0.18 -11.88 -1.39
C ILE A 160 -1.04 -10.72 -0.88
N ALA A 161 -1.76 -10.89 0.23
CA ALA A 161 -2.63 -9.85 0.79
C ALA A 161 -1.88 -8.54 1.02
N ASN A 162 -0.69 -8.60 1.63
CA ASN A 162 0.20 -7.45 1.82
C ASN A 162 0.60 -6.78 0.50
N SER A 163 0.85 -7.55 -0.57
CA SER A 163 1.15 -6.98 -1.89
C SER A 163 -0.08 -6.34 -2.54
N MET A 164 -1.27 -6.91 -2.30
CA MET A 164 -2.52 -6.50 -2.93
C MET A 164 -3.14 -5.24 -2.31
N MET A 165 -2.80 -4.90 -1.06
CA MET A 165 -3.28 -3.69 -0.37
C MET A 165 -3.06 -2.38 -1.16
N ILE A 166 -2.12 -2.33 -2.10
CA ILE A 166 -1.91 -1.13 -2.92
C ILE A 166 -3.07 -0.86 -3.90
N TYR A 167 -3.89 -1.86 -4.22
CA TYR A 167 -4.93 -1.76 -5.24
C TYR A 167 -6.28 -1.26 -4.71
N SER A 168 -6.54 -1.36 -3.40
CA SER A 168 -7.71 -0.75 -2.77
C SER A 168 -7.42 -0.33 -1.34
N HIS A 169 -8.01 0.80 -0.92
CA HIS A 169 -7.99 1.29 0.46
C HIS A 169 -9.26 0.93 1.24
N ASN A 170 -10.17 0.15 0.64
CA ASN A 170 -11.45 -0.27 1.23
C ASN A 170 -11.48 -1.78 1.55
N VAL A 171 -10.33 -2.46 1.47
CA VAL A 171 -10.19 -3.92 1.59
C VAL A 171 -9.16 -4.22 2.66
N SER A 172 -9.49 -5.11 3.59
CA SER A 172 -8.59 -5.61 4.62
C SER A 172 -7.90 -6.91 4.23
N TYR A 173 -6.91 -7.34 5.02
CA TYR A 173 -6.27 -8.63 4.79
C TYR A 173 -7.26 -9.80 4.81
N ALA A 174 -8.31 -9.74 5.63
CA ALA A 174 -9.35 -10.77 5.66
C ALA A 174 -10.06 -10.91 4.30
N GLU A 175 -10.40 -9.79 3.66
CA GLU A 175 -11.05 -9.81 2.35
C GLU A 175 -10.08 -10.25 1.26
N TRP A 176 -8.81 -9.85 1.32
CA TRP A 176 -7.77 -10.36 0.42
C TRP A 176 -7.51 -11.87 0.59
N ALA A 177 -7.62 -12.38 1.81
CA ALA A 177 -7.56 -13.81 2.10
C ALA A 177 -8.74 -14.55 1.43
N ALA A 178 -9.95 -13.98 1.48
CA ALA A 178 -11.09 -14.55 0.76
C ALA A 178 -10.88 -14.55 -0.77
N VAL A 179 -10.21 -13.54 -1.34
CA VAL A 179 -9.81 -13.57 -2.76
C VAL A 179 -8.84 -14.71 -3.03
N TYR A 180 -7.82 -14.86 -2.17
CA TYR A 180 -6.87 -15.97 -2.27
C TYR A 180 -7.60 -17.32 -2.26
N GLU A 181 -8.53 -17.53 -1.33
CA GLU A 181 -9.33 -18.76 -1.24
C GLU A 181 -10.15 -19.02 -2.50
N ALA A 182 -10.79 -18.00 -3.07
CA ALA A 182 -11.56 -18.16 -4.30
C ALA A 182 -10.68 -18.60 -5.48
N TYR A 183 -9.53 -17.95 -5.66
CA TYR A 183 -8.59 -18.27 -6.75
C TYR A 183 -8.01 -19.68 -6.57
N TYR A 184 -7.38 -19.96 -5.42
CA TYR A 184 -6.73 -21.25 -5.20
C TYR A 184 -7.74 -22.40 -4.99
N GLY A 185 -8.97 -22.10 -4.55
CA GLY A 185 -10.07 -23.06 -4.58
C GLY A 185 -10.45 -23.46 -6.00
N GLY A 186 -10.48 -22.50 -6.93
CA GLY A 186 -10.66 -22.77 -8.37
C GLY A 186 -9.54 -23.62 -8.95
N VAL A 187 -8.27 -23.29 -8.62
CA VAL A 187 -7.11 -24.11 -8.99
C VAL A 187 -7.22 -25.53 -8.43
N ALA A 188 -7.55 -25.68 -7.14
CA ALA A 188 -7.66 -26.98 -6.50
C ALA A 188 -8.74 -27.86 -7.13
N ARG A 189 -9.88 -27.28 -7.52
CA ARG A 189 -10.93 -28.01 -8.27
C ARG A 189 -10.46 -28.48 -9.64
N ALA A 190 -9.78 -27.60 -10.38
CA ALA A 190 -9.32 -27.91 -11.74
C ALA A 190 -8.21 -28.96 -11.76
N CYS A 191 -7.30 -28.91 -10.79
CA CYS A 191 -6.08 -29.71 -10.79
C CYS A 191 -6.16 -31.01 -9.98
N ALA A 192 -7.24 -31.26 -9.24
CA ALA A 192 -7.36 -32.43 -8.35
C ALA A 192 -7.13 -33.78 -9.04
N ASN A 193 -7.50 -33.90 -10.32
CA ASN A 193 -7.34 -35.11 -11.12
C ASN A 193 -6.43 -34.88 -12.35
N VAL A 194 -5.62 -33.83 -12.33
CA VAL A 194 -4.70 -33.45 -13.42
C VAL A 194 -3.27 -33.59 -12.91
N PRO A 195 -2.33 -34.14 -13.71
CA PRO A 195 -0.89 -34.13 -13.37
C PRO A 195 -0.43 -32.71 -12.97
N THR A 196 0.07 -32.55 -11.75
CA THR A 196 0.30 -31.22 -11.17
C THR A 196 1.71 -31.06 -10.60
N ALA A 197 2.35 -29.95 -10.93
CA ALA A 197 3.59 -29.48 -10.31
C ALA A 197 3.34 -28.18 -9.53
N VAL A 198 4.10 -27.96 -8.45
CA VAL A 198 4.00 -26.75 -7.61
C VAL A 198 5.31 -25.98 -7.64
N VAL A 199 5.22 -24.68 -7.92
CA VAL A 199 6.35 -23.74 -7.89
C VAL A 199 6.15 -22.75 -6.76
N HIS A 200 7.09 -22.71 -5.82
CA HIS A 200 7.04 -21.75 -4.72
C HIS A 200 7.68 -20.42 -5.12
N HIS A 201 6.91 -19.34 -5.04
CA HIS A 201 7.38 -17.99 -5.36
C HIS A 201 8.63 -17.59 -4.56
N GLU A 202 8.70 -17.90 -3.27
CA GLU A 202 9.86 -17.52 -2.45
C GLU A 202 11.15 -18.20 -2.90
N GLN A 203 11.09 -19.50 -3.21
CA GLN A 203 12.23 -20.25 -3.75
C GLN A 203 12.60 -19.73 -5.15
N LEU A 204 11.61 -19.42 -5.99
CA LEU A 204 11.83 -18.86 -7.32
C LEU A 204 12.55 -17.51 -7.27
N MET A 205 12.17 -16.64 -6.33
CA MET A 205 12.81 -15.33 -6.17
C MET A 205 14.20 -15.42 -5.54
N ALA A 206 14.43 -16.38 -4.64
CA ALA A 206 15.70 -16.55 -3.96
C ALA A 206 16.74 -17.31 -4.81
N GLN A 207 16.31 -18.36 -5.51
CA GLN A 207 17.16 -19.27 -6.29
C GLN A 207 16.48 -19.63 -7.63
N PRO A 208 16.40 -18.69 -8.59
CA PRO A 208 15.67 -18.87 -9.84
C PRO A 208 16.08 -20.11 -10.64
N TYR A 209 17.39 -20.34 -10.78
CA TYR A 209 17.92 -21.49 -11.53
C TYR A 209 17.53 -22.82 -10.89
N ALA A 210 17.73 -22.96 -9.58
CA ALA A 210 17.37 -24.18 -8.85
C ALA A 210 15.86 -24.45 -8.89
N ALA A 211 15.04 -23.41 -8.73
CA ALA A 211 13.59 -23.52 -8.83
C ALA A 211 13.13 -23.97 -10.22
N LEU A 212 13.76 -23.48 -11.30
CA LEU A 212 13.43 -23.92 -12.66
C LEU A 212 13.90 -25.34 -12.94
N THR A 213 15.09 -25.72 -12.47
CA THR A 213 15.59 -27.12 -12.55
C THR A 213 14.61 -28.09 -11.89
N LYS A 214 14.09 -27.73 -10.71
CA LYS A 214 13.04 -28.51 -10.05
C LYS A 214 11.76 -28.59 -10.89
N LEU A 215 11.27 -27.47 -11.41
CA LEU A 215 10.07 -27.46 -12.26
C LEU A 215 10.24 -28.33 -13.52
N HIS A 216 11.40 -28.29 -14.18
CA HIS A 216 11.70 -29.13 -15.33
C HIS A 216 11.68 -30.62 -14.97
N ALA A 217 12.29 -30.99 -13.84
CA ALA A 217 12.28 -32.36 -13.33
C ALA A 217 10.85 -32.83 -12.99
N ASP A 218 10.06 -31.98 -12.31
CA ASP A 218 8.67 -32.29 -11.96
C ASP A 218 7.83 -32.48 -13.24
N LEU A 219 7.90 -31.57 -14.20
CA LEU A 219 7.17 -31.69 -15.47
C LEU A 219 7.58 -32.93 -16.26
N SER A 220 8.88 -33.26 -16.27
CA SER A 220 9.38 -34.48 -16.91
C SER A 220 8.85 -35.74 -16.22
N ALA A 221 8.78 -35.75 -14.89
CA ALA A 221 8.21 -36.85 -14.10
C ALA A 221 6.70 -37.02 -14.32
N LEU A 222 5.98 -35.94 -14.62
CA LEU A 222 4.57 -35.97 -15.05
C LEU A 222 4.40 -36.47 -16.50
N GLY A 223 5.48 -36.69 -17.25
CA GLY A 223 5.45 -37.14 -18.64
C GLY A 223 5.42 -36.03 -19.68
N VAL A 224 5.70 -34.78 -19.30
CA VAL A 224 5.81 -33.68 -20.28
C VAL A 224 7.14 -33.77 -21.02
N GLU A 225 7.07 -34.15 -22.29
CA GLU A 225 8.24 -34.34 -23.15
C GLU A 225 8.67 -33.06 -23.88
N ARG A 226 9.88 -33.08 -24.47
CA ARG A 226 10.43 -32.00 -25.33
C ARG A 226 10.66 -30.66 -24.62
N LEU A 227 10.90 -30.70 -23.31
CA LEU A 227 11.40 -29.56 -22.54
C LEU A 227 12.91 -29.66 -22.32
N THR A 228 13.62 -28.53 -22.46
CA THR A 228 15.07 -28.44 -22.29
C THR A 228 15.46 -27.32 -21.33
N MET A 229 16.43 -27.57 -20.45
CA MET A 229 16.91 -26.56 -19.52
C MET A 229 17.73 -25.47 -20.25
N PRO A 230 17.40 -24.18 -20.10
CA PRO A 230 18.25 -23.09 -20.56
C PRO A 230 19.45 -22.90 -19.62
N THR A 231 20.46 -22.14 -20.05
CA THR A 231 21.63 -21.85 -19.22
C THR A 231 21.27 -20.96 -18.03
N GLU A 232 22.06 -21.05 -16.96
CA GLU A 232 21.87 -20.25 -15.75
C GLU A 232 21.97 -18.74 -16.05
N GLU A 233 22.88 -18.33 -16.94
CA GLU A 233 23.04 -16.93 -17.34
C GLU A 233 21.78 -16.39 -17.99
N ARG A 234 21.11 -17.18 -18.83
CA ARG A 234 19.86 -16.78 -19.49
C ARG A 234 18.73 -16.59 -18.48
N ILE A 235 18.67 -17.43 -17.45
CA ILE A 235 17.67 -17.32 -16.37
C ILE A 235 17.98 -16.11 -15.48
N ASN A 236 19.23 -15.93 -15.06
CA ASN A 236 19.66 -14.82 -14.21
C ASN A 236 19.57 -13.46 -14.92
N ALA A 237 19.64 -13.44 -16.26
CA ALA A 237 19.36 -12.24 -17.06
C ALA A 237 17.89 -11.80 -16.97
N LEU A 238 16.96 -12.75 -16.82
CA LEU A 238 15.53 -12.45 -16.62
C LEU A 238 15.25 -12.09 -15.16
N LEU A 239 15.61 -12.97 -14.23
CA LEU A 239 15.28 -12.85 -12.81
C LEU A 239 16.54 -12.92 -11.97
N ARG A 240 16.97 -11.77 -11.44
CA ARG A 240 18.10 -11.73 -10.50
C ARG A 240 17.68 -12.29 -9.13
N PRO A 241 18.48 -13.19 -8.53
CA PRO A 241 18.26 -13.65 -7.17
C PRO A 241 18.04 -12.49 -6.20
N SER A 242 16.96 -12.55 -5.42
CA SER A 242 16.65 -11.53 -4.43
C SER A 242 17.33 -11.87 -3.09
N PRO A 243 18.22 -11.02 -2.57
CA PRO A 243 18.82 -11.22 -1.25
C PRO A 243 17.87 -10.84 -0.10
N LYS A 244 16.58 -10.57 -0.39
CA LYS A 244 15.63 -10.09 0.61
C LYS A 244 15.38 -11.16 1.67
N LYS A 245 15.58 -10.78 2.94
CA LYS A 245 15.21 -11.62 4.08
C LYS A 245 13.69 -11.86 4.11
N PRO A 246 13.24 -13.01 4.63
CA PRO A 246 11.82 -13.27 4.86
C PRO A 246 11.19 -12.15 5.69
N VAL A 247 9.98 -11.74 5.32
CA VAL A 247 9.23 -10.71 6.05
C VAL A 247 8.63 -11.35 7.30
N THR A 248 8.94 -10.78 8.47
CA THR A 248 8.27 -11.15 9.71
C THR A 248 6.94 -10.41 9.83
N TYR A 249 5.85 -11.17 9.92
CA TYR A 249 4.50 -10.65 10.16
C TYR A 249 4.12 -10.79 11.63
N LEU A 250 3.27 -9.88 12.12
CA LEU A 250 2.70 -9.95 13.47
C LEU A 250 1.70 -11.12 13.54
N ALA A 251 1.55 -11.76 14.71
CA ALA A 251 0.55 -12.82 14.87
C ALA A 251 -0.89 -12.32 14.62
N SER A 252 -1.17 -11.07 14.93
CA SER A 252 -2.44 -10.39 14.62
C SER A 252 -2.72 -10.31 13.11
N GLU A 253 -1.71 -10.06 12.27
CA GLU A 253 -1.86 -10.06 10.82
C GLU A 253 -2.16 -11.47 10.30
N ARG A 254 -1.56 -12.51 10.90
CA ARG A 254 -1.92 -13.90 10.54
C ARG A 254 -3.34 -14.24 10.99
N LYS A 255 -3.72 -13.82 12.20
CA LYS A 255 -5.03 -14.08 12.78
C LYS A 255 -6.16 -13.51 11.93
N VAL A 256 -5.98 -12.33 11.34
CA VAL A 256 -7.04 -11.66 10.56
C VAL A 256 -7.34 -12.35 9.22
N LEU A 257 -6.43 -13.20 8.71
CA LEU A 257 -6.70 -14.01 7.50
C LEU A 257 -7.77 -15.09 7.73
N GLY A 258 -8.02 -15.48 8.99
CA GLY A 258 -8.80 -16.66 9.30
C GLY A 258 -8.02 -17.97 9.04
N ALA A 259 -8.71 -19.11 9.13
CA ALA A 259 -8.09 -20.43 9.06
C ALA A 259 -8.08 -21.05 7.65
N ALA A 260 -9.00 -20.64 6.78
CA ALA A 260 -9.22 -21.31 5.50
C ALA A 260 -8.11 -21.03 4.47
N ALA A 261 -7.71 -19.76 4.27
CA ALA A 261 -6.60 -19.42 3.38
C ALA A 261 -5.26 -20.07 3.80
N PRO A 262 -4.82 -20.01 5.09
CA PRO A 262 -3.61 -20.72 5.53
C PRO A 262 -3.71 -22.23 5.33
N ALA A 263 -4.84 -22.87 5.68
CA ALA A 263 -5.00 -24.31 5.50
C ALA A 263 -4.92 -24.73 4.02
N LEU A 264 -5.49 -23.92 3.12
CA LEU A 264 -5.37 -24.14 1.67
C LEU A 264 -3.92 -23.98 1.19
N SER A 265 -3.25 -22.92 1.65
CA SER A 265 -1.84 -22.67 1.36
C SER A 265 -0.95 -23.83 1.81
N ASP A 266 -1.17 -24.36 3.01
CA ASP A 266 -0.39 -25.47 3.57
C ASP A 266 -0.61 -26.77 2.78
N SER A 267 -1.85 -27.05 2.38
CA SER A 267 -2.19 -28.19 1.52
C SER A 267 -1.44 -28.12 0.19
N ILE A 268 -1.54 -26.99 -0.51
CA ILE A 268 -0.85 -26.78 -1.80
C ILE A 268 0.67 -26.84 -1.62
N SER A 269 1.20 -26.33 -0.51
CA SER A 269 2.64 -26.35 -0.23
C SER A 269 3.20 -27.76 -0.08
N ARG A 270 2.39 -28.72 0.38
CA ARG A 270 2.75 -30.14 0.47
C ARG A 270 2.49 -30.92 -0.83
N GLY A 271 1.97 -30.26 -1.87
CA GLY A 271 1.52 -30.92 -3.10
C GLY A 271 0.17 -31.63 -2.97
N GLU A 272 -0.55 -31.43 -1.87
CA GLU A 272 -1.88 -32.00 -1.64
C GLU A 272 -2.93 -31.10 -2.32
N VAL A 273 -3.22 -31.36 -3.60
CA VAL A 273 -4.19 -30.61 -4.39
C VAL A 273 -5.53 -31.34 -4.37
N VAL A 274 -6.30 -31.14 -3.31
CA VAL A 274 -7.60 -31.78 -3.12
C VAL A 274 -8.71 -30.83 -3.56
N SER A 275 -9.67 -31.33 -4.34
CA SER A 275 -10.85 -30.55 -4.75
C SER A 275 -11.64 -30.07 -3.53
N ARG A 276 -12.11 -28.82 -3.55
CA ARG A 276 -12.88 -28.18 -2.47
C ARG A 276 -14.08 -27.42 -3.03
N PRO A 277 -15.17 -27.29 -2.28
CA PRO A 277 -16.30 -26.44 -2.68
C PRO A 277 -15.85 -24.99 -2.89
N ALA A 278 -16.64 -24.21 -3.62
CA ALA A 278 -16.38 -22.79 -3.80
C ALA A 278 -16.41 -22.08 -2.43
N SER A 279 -15.36 -21.30 -2.14
CA SER A 279 -15.34 -20.45 -0.95
C SER A 279 -16.21 -19.21 -1.19
N PRO A 280 -17.06 -18.82 -0.23
CA PRO A 280 -17.79 -17.58 -0.32
C PRO A 280 -16.83 -16.38 -0.23
N TRP A 281 -17.16 -15.32 -0.97
CA TRP A 281 -16.46 -14.05 -0.85
C TRP A 281 -16.83 -13.34 0.46
N LEU A 282 -15.86 -12.69 1.11
CA LEU A 282 -16.08 -12.03 2.39
C LEU A 282 -16.57 -10.59 2.22
N PHE A 283 -17.89 -10.36 2.28
CA PHE A 283 -18.45 -9.00 2.32
C PHE A 283 -18.70 -8.54 3.77
N LYS A 284 -17.85 -7.66 4.31
CA LYS A 284 -18.01 -7.13 5.67
C LYS A 284 -19.11 -6.05 5.74
N PRO A 285 -20.13 -6.18 6.60
CA PRO A 285 -21.15 -5.14 6.80
C PRO A 285 -20.53 -3.82 7.27
N LEU A 286 -21.07 -2.68 6.82
CA LEU A 286 -20.61 -1.36 7.27
C LEU A 286 -21.08 -1.07 8.68
N ARG A 287 -20.23 -0.40 9.45
CA ARG A 287 -20.52 0.20 10.75
C ARG A 287 -20.34 1.72 10.67
N LYS A 288 -21.16 2.39 9.85
CA LYS A 288 -21.00 3.82 9.52
C LYS A 288 -21.14 4.78 10.71
N SER A 289 -21.80 4.37 11.80
CA SER A 289 -21.86 5.16 13.04
C SER A 289 -20.59 5.05 13.88
N GLN A 290 -19.62 4.23 13.47
CA GLN A 290 -18.34 4.04 14.15
C GLN A 290 -17.19 4.48 13.24
N ALA A 291 -16.20 5.16 13.80
CA ALA A 291 -15.04 5.63 13.04
C ALA A 291 -13.72 5.47 13.79
N TYR A 292 -12.64 5.33 13.03
CA TYR A 292 -11.31 5.72 13.49
C TYR A 292 -11.11 7.20 13.16
N ALA A 293 -10.41 7.93 14.02
CA ALA A 293 -10.06 9.32 13.77
C ALA A 293 -8.58 9.60 14.02
N THR A 294 -8.04 10.56 13.27
CA THR A 294 -6.75 11.19 13.54
C THR A 294 -6.85 12.70 13.25
N LEU A 295 -5.83 13.46 13.62
CA LEU A 295 -5.80 14.92 13.51
C LEU A 295 -4.47 15.39 12.91
N LEU A 296 -4.54 16.34 11.99
CA LEU A 296 -3.40 17.14 11.51
C LEU A 296 -3.74 18.62 11.64
N THR A 297 -2.86 19.40 12.27
CA THR A 297 -3.11 20.84 12.52
C THR A 297 -2.10 21.76 11.87
N THR A 298 -1.01 21.21 11.29
CA THR A 298 0.11 21.98 10.72
C THR A 298 0.54 21.41 9.37
N ASP A 299 1.47 22.09 8.70
CA ASP A 299 2.13 21.67 7.48
C ASP A 299 3.37 20.77 7.73
N ASN A 300 3.45 20.15 8.92
CA ASN A 300 4.51 19.22 9.25
C ASN A 300 4.34 17.89 8.48
N ALA A 301 5.21 17.69 7.48
CA ALA A 301 5.17 16.54 6.59
C ALA A 301 5.35 15.19 7.32
N ASP A 302 6.01 15.17 8.48
CA ASP A 302 6.25 13.95 9.23
C ASP A 302 4.99 13.39 9.88
N TYR A 303 4.19 14.26 10.53
CA TYR A 303 2.89 13.83 11.07
C TYR A 303 1.93 13.44 9.95
N PHE A 304 2.01 14.09 8.79
CA PHE A 304 1.30 13.62 7.61
C PHE A 304 1.72 12.21 7.18
N ARG A 305 3.03 11.89 7.17
CA ARG A 305 3.51 10.52 6.92
C ARG A 305 2.99 9.54 7.96
N GLY A 306 3.00 9.93 9.23
CA GLY A 306 2.40 9.18 10.33
C GLY A 306 0.93 8.84 10.08
N ALA A 307 0.12 9.85 9.74
CA ALA A 307 -1.29 9.66 9.43
C ALA A 307 -1.51 8.69 8.26
N LEU A 308 -0.68 8.74 7.21
CA LEU A 308 -0.77 7.81 6.08
C LEU A 308 -0.50 6.35 6.50
N VAL A 309 0.55 6.13 7.29
CA VAL A 309 0.89 4.79 7.80
C VAL A 309 -0.19 4.29 8.75
N LEU A 310 -0.67 5.14 9.67
CA LEU A 310 -1.77 4.83 10.55
C LEU A 310 -2.99 4.38 9.74
N GLY A 311 -3.39 5.15 8.73
CA GLY A 311 -4.55 4.82 7.89
C GLY A 311 -4.40 3.46 7.19
N SER A 312 -3.24 3.20 6.58
CA SER A 312 -2.98 1.91 5.93
C SER A 312 -2.89 0.74 6.90
N SER A 313 -2.39 0.96 8.12
CA SER A 313 -2.36 -0.06 9.17
C SER A 313 -3.78 -0.38 9.64
N ILE A 314 -4.64 0.62 9.85
CA ILE A 314 -6.07 0.41 10.17
C ILE A 314 -6.74 -0.43 9.09
N ARG A 315 -6.55 -0.07 7.82
CA ARG A 315 -7.13 -0.82 6.69
C ARG A 315 -6.62 -2.23 6.56
N SER A 316 -5.45 -2.57 7.12
CA SER A 316 -4.98 -3.96 7.15
C SER A 316 -5.91 -4.87 7.97
N PHE A 317 -6.61 -4.31 8.97
CA PHE A 317 -7.48 -5.05 9.89
C PHE A 317 -8.98 -4.75 9.73
N ASP A 318 -9.35 -3.53 9.31
CA ASP A 318 -10.75 -3.06 9.32
C ASP A 318 -11.15 -2.31 8.02
N SER A 319 -12.16 -2.83 7.34
CA SER A 319 -12.83 -2.25 6.16
C SER A 319 -14.30 -1.88 6.44
N ALA A 320 -14.79 -2.13 7.65
CA ALA A 320 -16.19 -1.99 8.04
C ALA A 320 -16.49 -0.60 8.60
N ARG A 321 -15.53 0.03 9.28
CA ARG A 321 -15.69 1.35 9.91
C ARG A 321 -15.20 2.49 9.04
N ASP A 322 -15.78 3.65 9.28
CA ASP A 322 -15.34 4.91 8.67
C ASP A 322 -13.97 5.32 9.24
N MET A 323 -13.26 6.14 8.47
CA MET A 323 -11.98 6.72 8.88
C MET A 323 -12.01 8.20 8.56
N VAL A 324 -11.80 9.05 9.57
CA VAL A 324 -11.81 10.51 9.42
C VAL A 324 -10.49 11.13 9.86
N CYS A 325 -9.89 11.95 9.00
CA CYS A 325 -8.74 12.77 9.35
C CYS A 325 -9.23 14.20 9.50
N LEU A 326 -9.24 14.72 10.73
CA LEU A 326 -9.55 16.10 11.01
C LEU A 326 -8.34 16.93 10.56
N VAL A 327 -8.57 18.01 9.80
CA VAL A 327 -7.51 18.91 9.32
C VAL A 327 -7.89 20.37 9.56
N THR A 328 -6.93 21.20 9.96
CA THR A 328 -7.11 22.66 9.99
C THR A 328 -6.81 23.26 8.61
N SER A 329 -7.06 24.57 8.46
CA SER A 329 -6.69 25.33 7.25
C SER A 329 -5.18 25.39 6.99
N SER A 330 -4.35 25.14 8.01
CA SER A 330 -2.89 25.13 7.89
C SER A 330 -2.36 23.87 7.20
N VAL A 331 -3.16 22.81 7.12
CA VAL A 331 -2.77 21.58 6.43
C VAL A 331 -2.89 21.77 4.92
N PRO A 332 -1.82 21.55 4.13
CA PRO A 332 -1.85 21.79 2.68
C PRO A 332 -2.92 20.95 1.96
N GLU A 333 -3.70 21.58 1.08
CA GLU A 333 -4.81 20.90 0.39
C GLU A 333 -4.33 19.77 -0.53
N GLU A 334 -3.13 19.87 -1.09
CA GLU A 334 -2.58 18.85 -1.98
C GLU A 334 -2.35 17.50 -1.28
N TRP A 335 -2.28 17.50 0.07
CA TRP A 335 -2.12 16.29 0.90
C TRP A 335 -3.39 15.43 0.92
N ARG A 336 -4.56 16.01 0.67
CA ARG A 336 -5.88 15.35 0.80
C ARG A 336 -6.00 14.10 -0.08
N SER A 337 -5.42 14.14 -1.28
CA SER A 337 -5.44 13.00 -2.21
C SER A 337 -4.68 11.79 -1.66
N ALA A 338 -3.54 12.02 -1.00
CA ALA A 338 -2.74 10.98 -0.37
C ALA A 338 -3.40 10.45 0.90
N LEU A 339 -4.02 11.32 1.73
CA LEU A 339 -4.85 10.88 2.87
C LEU A 339 -5.98 9.96 2.40
N THR A 340 -6.64 10.29 1.30
CA THR A 340 -7.68 9.46 0.68
C THR A 340 -7.12 8.09 0.24
N VAL A 341 -5.92 8.06 -0.35
CA VAL A 341 -5.26 6.81 -0.73
C VAL A 341 -4.93 5.93 0.48
N ALA A 342 -4.62 6.53 1.64
CA ALA A 342 -4.43 5.80 2.90
C ALA A 342 -5.75 5.38 3.58
N GLY A 343 -6.90 5.76 3.02
CA GLY A 343 -8.23 5.37 3.50
C GLY A 343 -8.95 6.43 4.35
N TRP A 344 -8.38 7.62 4.52
CA TRP A 344 -8.99 8.71 5.28
C TRP A 344 -10.01 9.50 4.47
N THR A 345 -11.14 9.81 5.09
CA THR A 345 -12.00 10.92 4.68
C THR A 345 -11.51 12.18 5.38
N VAL A 346 -11.16 13.21 4.62
CA VAL A 346 -10.70 14.49 5.19
C VAL A 346 -11.89 15.30 5.67
N ALA A 347 -11.86 15.75 6.93
CA ALA A 347 -12.82 16.67 7.51
C ALA A 347 -12.09 17.95 7.91
N VAL A 348 -12.37 19.06 7.21
CA VAL A 348 -11.83 20.37 7.58
C VAL A 348 -12.55 20.87 8.83
N VAL A 349 -11.79 21.26 9.85
CA VAL A 349 -12.31 21.77 11.12
C VAL A 349 -11.63 23.09 11.46
N ASP A 350 -12.38 23.96 12.12
CA ASP A 350 -11.83 25.21 12.64
C ASP A 350 -10.89 24.92 13.83
N GLU A 351 -9.78 25.63 13.87
CA GLU A 351 -8.85 25.59 14.99
C GLU A 351 -9.55 26.02 16.29
N VAL A 352 -9.19 25.39 17.40
CA VAL A 352 -9.59 25.80 18.74
C VAL A 352 -8.38 26.47 19.38
N ALA A 353 -8.55 27.71 19.83
CA ALA A 353 -7.47 28.43 20.49
C ALA A 353 -7.01 27.71 21.76
N GLU A 354 -5.69 27.64 21.97
CA GLU A 354 -5.12 27.03 23.16
C GLU A 354 -5.62 27.68 24.44
N PHE A 355 -5.86 26.89 25.49
CA PHE A 355 -6.43 27.39 26.74
C PHE A 355 -5.37 28.03 27.65
N TRP A 356 -4.23 27.35 27.78
CA TRP A 356 -3.21 27.70 28.78
C TRP A 356 -1.82 27.88 28.19
N PHE A 357 -1.48 27.14 27.13
CA PHE A 357 -0.18 27.23 26.46
C PHE A 357 0.13 28.68 26.03
N GLY A 358 1.27 29.22 26.46
CA GLY A 358 1.67 30.60 26.17
C GLY A 358 0.77 31.69 26.79
N LYS A 359 -0.11 31.36 27.74
CA LYS A 359 -1.06 32.30 28.36
C LYS A 359 -0.87 32.52 29.86
N SER A 360 -0.25 31.58 30.58
CA SER A 360 0.17 31.77 31.97
C SER A 360 1.69 31.94 32.08
N GLU A 361 2.17 32.50 33.18
CA GLU A 361 3.62 32.63 33.42
C GLU A 361 4.31 31.27 33.36
N GLU A 362 3.72 30.23 33.99
CA GLU A 362 4.22 28.86 33.94
C GLU A 362 4.20 28.28 32.51
N CYS A 363 3.06 28.39 31.82
CA CYS A 363 2.89 27.83 30.48
C CYS A 363 3.60 28.62 29.37
N SER A 364 4.18 29.78 29.69
CA SER A 364 5.01 30.57 28.77
C SER A 364 6.50 30.28 28.93
N ARG A 365 6.91 29.54 29.98
CA ARG A 365 8.33 29.18 30.24
C ARG A 365 8.82 27.99 29.42
N PHE A 366 7.94 27.28 28.73
CA PHE A 366 8.32 26.11 27.93
C PHE A 366 8.95 26.52 26.59
N ASP A 367 9.96 25.76 26.15
CA ASP A 367 10.78 26.09 24.98
C ASP A 367 9.97 26.23 23.68
N LYS A 368 10.49 27.04 22.75
CA LYS A 368 9.88 27.31 21.44
C LYS A 368 9.60 26.02 20.62
N ASP A 369 10.48 25.03 20.69
CA ASP A 369 10.31 23.73 20.02
C ASP A 369 9.14 22.92 20.61
N GLN A 370 8.79 23.14 21.88
CA GLN A 370 7.60 22.57 22.48
C GLN A 370 6.34 23.26 21.95
N GLY A 371 6.41 24.56 21.60
CA GLY A 371 5.32 25.27 20.92
C GLY A 371 4.98 24.70 19.54
N GLU A 372 5.98 24.31 18.75
CA GLU A 372 5.74 23.69 17.43
C GLU A 372 5.10 22.30 17.51
N ARG A 373 5.28 21.59 18.64
CA ARG A 373 4.71 20.24 18.87
C ARG A 373 3.37 20.26 19.59
N TRP A 374 3.19 21.18 20.55
CA TRP A 374 2.05 21.19 21.48
C TRP A 374 1.11 22.39 21.31
N GLY A 375 1.44 23.38 20.47
CA GLY A 375 0.73 24.65 20.35
C GLY A 375 -0.62 24.63 19.60
N HIS A 376 -1.14 23.46 19.24
CA HIS A 376 -2.40 23.31 18.48
C HIS A 376 -3.26 22.13 18.97
N MET A 377 -3.03 21.64 20.19
CA MET A 377 -3.64 20.43 20.69
C MET A 377 -5.09 20.61 21.17
N ALA A 378 -5.53 21.83 21.54
CA ALA A 378 -6.92 22.11 21.88
C ALA A 378 -7.89 21.79 20.73
N THR A 379 -7.41 21.85 19.48
CA THR A 379 -8.20 21.48 18.29
C THR A 379 -8.65 20.01 18.32
N LYS A 380 -7.97 19.14 19.08
CA LYS A 380 -8.40 17.74 19.32
C LYS A 380 -9.82 17.65 19.91
N LEU A 381 -10.28 18.69 20.63
CA LEU A 381 -11.65 18.72 21.17
C LEU A 381 -12.74 18.72 20.06
N ARG A 382 -12.40 19.06 18.81
CA ARG A 382 -13.31 18.93 17.64
C ARG A 382 -13.78 17.50 17.38
N LEU A 383 -13.14 16.50 17.98
CA LEU A 383 -13.61 15.11 17.97
C LEU A 383 -15.00 14.96 18.60
N TRP A 384 -15.32 15.74 19.64
CA TRP A 384 -16.65 15.69 20.28
C TRP A 384 -17.75 16.29 19.42
N GLN A 385 -17.42 17.08 18.40
CA GLN A 385 -18.38 17.65 17.46
C GLN A 385 -18.59 16.81 16.20
N GLN A 386 -17.96 15.63 16.10
CA GLN A 386 -18.16 14.70 14.99
C GLN A 386 -19.47 13.90 15.18
N LEU A 387 -20.60 14.61 15.27
CA LEU A 387 -21.91 14.10 15.70
C LEU A 387 -22.54 13.06 14.74
N LYS A 388 -21.96 12.86 13.56
CA LYS A 388 -22.36 11.78 12.65
C LYS A 388 -21.97 10.39 13.16
N TYR A 389 -21.08 10.31 14.14
CA TYR A 389 -20.63 9.06 14.73
C TYR A 389 -21.14 8.94 16.17
N GLU A 390 -21.56 7.73 16.53
CA GLU A 390 -21.83 7.34 17.91
C GLU A 390 -20.54 7.04 18.66
N ARG A 391 -19.48 6.63 17.92
CA ARG A 391 -18.29 6.02 18.50
C ARG A 391 -17.03 6.25 17.64
N ILE A 392 -16.03 6.95 18.17
CA ILE A 392 -14.75 7.28 17.52
C ILE A 392 -13.50 6.73 18.24
N LEU A 393 -12.78 5.76 17.68
CA LEU A 393 -11.43 5.46 18.18
C LEU A 393 -10.44 6.46 17.60
N TYR A 394 -10.06 7.46 18.39
CA TYR A 394 -9.03 8.43 18.02
C TYR A 394 -7.64 7.85 18.27
N LEU A 395 -6.72 8.06 17.32
CA LEU A 395 -5.30 7.82 17.50
C LEU A 395 -4.48 8.99 16.92
N ASP A 396 -3.50 9.48 17.68
CA ASP A 396 -2.52 10.45 17.21
C ASP A 396 -1.76 9.91 15.98
N ALA A 397 -1.27 10.81 15.12
CA ALA A 397 -0.64 10.43 13.86
C ALA A 397 0.71 9.68 14.04
N ASP A 398 1.30 9.70 15.23
CA ASP A 398 2.48 8.94 15.65
C ASP A 398 2.12 7.61 16.35
N THR A 399 0.98 7.04 15.97
CA THR A 399 0.55 5.69 16.34
C THR A 399 0.50 4.78 15.10
N VAL A 400 0.44 3.46 15.33
CA VAL A 400 0.14 2.48 14.29
C VAL A 400 -0.77 1.39 14.85
N LEU A 401 -1.71 0.91 14.02
CA LEU A 401 -2.55 -0.22 14.39
C LEU A 401 -1.78 -1.52 14.16
N THR A 402 -1.61 -2.32 15.20
CA THR A 402 -0.91 -3.61 15.17
C THR A 402 -1.86 -4.79 15.27
N GLY A 403 -3.17 -4.59 15.44
CA GLY A 403 -4.16 -5.66 15.50
C GLY A 403 -5.61 -5.17 15.37
N ASP A 404 -6.55 -6.11 15.38
CA ASP A 404 -7.98 -5.79 15.29
C ASP A 404 -8.49 -5.06 16.54
N ALA A 405 -9.03 -3.85 16.36
CA ALA A 405 -9.61 -3.03 17.42
C ALA A 405 -11.11 -3.25 17.62
N SER A 406 -11.75 -4.20 16.92
CA SER A 406 -13.19 -4.50 17.04
C SER A 406 -13.63 -4.73 18.49
N GLY A 407 -12.82 -5.44 19.27
CA GLY A 407 -13.08 -5.70 20.68
C GLY A 407 -13.12 -4.42 21.53
N ALA A 408 -12.33 -3.39 21.19
CA ALA A 408 -12.38 -2.10 21.87
C ALA A 408 -13.71 -1.40 21.58
N PHE A 409 -14.15 -1.35 20.32
CA PHE A 409 -15.44 -0.77 19.95
C PHE A 409 -16.64 -1.49 20.61
N ASP A 410 -16.58 -2.81 20.75
CA ASP A 410 -17.72 -3.59 21.23
C ASP A 410 -17.80 -3.56 22.78
N LYS A 411 -16.66 -3.64 23.48
CA LYS A 411 -16.59 -3.82 24.94
C LYS A 411 -16.46 -2.53 25.74
N VAL A 412 -15.79 -1.51 25.19
CA VAL A 412 -15.55 -0.25 25.92
C VAL A 412 -16.86 0.55 25.99
N LYS A 413 -17.22 0.98 27.20
CA LYS A 413 -18.35 1.86 27.47
C LYS A 413 -17.84 3.18 28.03
N GLY A 414 -18.52 4.29 27.71
CA GLY A 414 -18.10 5.63 28.12
C GLY A 414 -16.78 6.05 27.49
N PHE A 415 -16.07 6.95 28.18
CA PHE A 415 -14.75 7.43 27.75
C PHE A 415 -13.65 6.42 28.12
N ALA A 416 -12.71 6.22 27.20
CA ALA A 416 -11.50 5.45 27.45
C ALA A 416 -10.28 6.13 26.85
N ALA A 417 -9.12 5.91 27.45
CA ALA A 417 -7.87 6.50 27.00
C ALA A 417 -6.67 5.59 27.32
N GLU A 418 -5.55 5.81 26.64
CA GLU A 418 -4.32 5.04 26.83
C GLU A 418 -3.88 5.03 28.30
N ARG A 419 -3.60 3.84 28.82
CA ARG A 419 -3.02 3.65 30.15
C ARG A 419 -1.59 4.19 30.15
N ALA A 420 -1.30 5.12 31.07
CA ALA A 420 0.07 5.56 31.28
C ALA A 420 0.92 4.50 32.00
N ARG A 421 2.24 4.55 31.76
CA ARG A 421 3.20 3.62 32.35
C ARG A 421 3.59 3.97 33.80
N PHE A 422 3.77 5.26 34.10
CA PHE A 422 4.44 5.71 35.33
C PHE A 422 3.56 6.54 36.26
N HIS A 423 2.28 6.75 35.93
CA HIS A 423 1.35 7.54 36.74
C HIS A 423 -0.10 7.08 36.55
N SER A 424 -1.01 7.54 37.40
CA SER A 424 -2.43 7.15 37.40
C SER A 424 -3.27 7.83 36.30
N TYR A 425 -2.85 9.01 35.83
CA TYR A 425 -3.46 9.73 34.72
C TYR A 425 -3.38 8.95 33.40
N PHE A 426 -4.25 9.25 32.43
CA PHE A 426 -4.19 8.64 31.09
C PHE A 426 -3.40 9.51 30.11
N ASN A 427 -2.93 8.89 29.03
CA ASN A 427 -2.43 9.61 27.85
C ASN A 427 -3.58 9.81 26.83
N ALA A 428 -3.63 10.99 26.21
CA ALA A 428 -4.71 11.38 25.29
C ALA A 428 -4.39 11.10 23.81
N GLY A 429 -3.34 10.31 23.52
CA GLY A 429 -2.94 9.96 22.17
C GLY A 429 -3.71 8.79 21.57
N VAL A 430 -4.35 7.95 22.40
CA VAL A 430 -5.36 6.99 21.95
C VAL A 430 -6.59 7.10 22.84
N MET A 431 -7.75 7.40 22.25
CA MET A 431 -8.99 7.65 22.98
C MET A 431 -10.22 7.02 22.34
N MET A 432 -11.14 6.57 23.18
CA MET A 432 -12.49 6.16 22.83
C MET A 432 -13.47 7.16 23.49
N LEU A 433 -13.91 8.21 22.78
CA LEU A 433 -14.90 9.22 23.20
C LEU A 433 -16.24 9.26 22.42
N SER A 434 -17.41 9.32 23.05
CA SER A 434 -18.68 9.47 22.29
C SER A 434 -18.88 10.95 21.93
N PRO A 435 -19.02 11.31 20.65
CA PRO A 435 -19.26 12.69 20.26
C PRO A 435 -20.52 13.24 20.93
N SER A 436 -20.42 14.46 21.46
CA SER A 436 -21.50 15.16 22.13
C SER A 436 -21.18 16.64 22.19
N GLU A 437 -22.09 17.47 21.68
CA GLU A 437 -21.95 18.93 21.76
C GLU A 437 -21.94 19.40 23.22
N ALA A 438 -22.76 18.80 24.10
CA ALA A 438 -22.76 19.12 25.53
C ALA A 438 -21.36 18.91 26.17
N THR A 439 -20.77 17.73 25.99
CA THR A 439 -19.41 17.44 26.47
C THR A 439 -18.36 18.36 25.84
N TYR A 440 -18.49 18.74 24.57
CA TYR A 440 -17.60 19.73 23.97
C TYR A 440 -17.67 21.07 24.70
N GLN A 441 -18.88 21.59 24.96
CA GLN A 441 -19.07 22.84 25.72
C GLN A 441 -18.54 22.72 27.15
N ASP A 442 -18.73 21.58 27.81
CA ASP A 442 -18.19 21.34 29.15
C ASP A 442 -16.64 21.33 29.15
N LEU A 443 -16.01 20.78 28.11
CA LEU A 443 -14.56 20.78 27.95
C LEU A 443 -14.03 22.21 27.71
N LEU A 444 -14.73 23.04 26.94
CA LEU A 444 -14.37 24.46 26.79
C LEU A 444 -14.50 25.23 28.11
N ALA A 445 -15.55 24.93 28.89
CA ALA A 445 -15.76 25.53 30.20
C ALA A 445 -14.68 25.09 31.21
N GLU A 446 -14.22 23.83 31.15
CA GLU A 446 -13.07 23.36 31.94
C GLU A 446 -11.77 24.07 31.51
N GLY A 447 -11.54 24.24 30.20
CA GLY A 447 -10.39 24.96 29.67
C GLY A 447 -10.36 26.45 30.00
N SER A 448 -11.50 27.05 30.35
CA SER A 448 -11.58 28.45 30.78
C SER A 448 -11.14 28.66 32.23
N LYS A 449 -10.91 27.59 32.99
CA LYS A 449 -10.38 27.63 34.37
C LYS A 449 -8.86 27.65 34.35
N GLU A 450 -8.23 27.91 35.48
CA GLU A 450 -6.78 27.73 35.63
C GLU A 450 -6.40 26.25 35.49
N HIS A 451 -5.26 25.98 34.83
CA HIS A 451 -4.76 24.62 34.72
C HIS A 451 -4.36 24.06 36.10
N LYS A 452 -4.52 22.75 36.27
CA LYS A 452 -4.11 22.04 37.48
C LYS A 452 -2.71 21.49 37.28
N ASN A 453 -1.86 21.57 38.31
CA ASN A 453 -0.56 20.88 38.32
C ASN A 453 -0.76 19.38 38.59
N LYS A 454 -0.94 18.59 37.53
CA LYS A 454 -1.14 17.13 37.56
C LYS A 454 0.12 16.37 37.21
N PHE A 455 0.88 16.85 36.24
CA PHE A 455 2.06 16.18 35.68
C PHE A 455 3.38 16.83 36.11
N GLY A 456 3.35 18.08 36.56
CA GLY A 456 4.53 18.86 36.94
C GLY A 456 5.41 19.24 35.76
N ASN A 457 4.84 19.31 34.54
CA ASN A 457 5.57 19.62 33.31
C ASN A 457 4.62 20.20 32.25
N VAL A 458 5.13 20.45 31.03
CA VAL A 458 4.39 21.07 29.91
C VAL A 458 3.03 20.43 29.63
N ILE A 459 2.84 19.15 29.94
CA ILE A 459 1.56 18.44 29.75
C ILE A 459 0.43 19.14 30.51
N ASP A 460 0.70 19.76 31.67
CA ASP A 460 -0.29 20.52 32.43
C ASP A 460 -0.90 21.70 31.65
N CYS A 461 -0.18 22.18 30.62
CA CYS A 461 -0.62 23.26 29.75
C CYS A 461 -1.34 22.78 28.47
N THR A 462 -1.57 21.48 28.33
CA THR A 462 -2.13 20.85 27.12
C THR A 462 -3.54 20.32 27.30
N GLU A 463 -4.17 19.92 26.20
CA GLU A 463 -5.47 19.25 26.20
C GLU A 463 -5.44 17.93 26.99
N GLN A 464 -4.30 17.25 27.10
CA GLN A 464 -4.20 16.03 27.89
C GLN A 464 -4.49 16.28 29.38
N ALA A 465 -3.99 17.38 29.95
CA ALA A 465 -4.28 17.74 31.34
C ALA A 465 -5.71 18.24 31.53
N LEU A 466 -6.26 18.96 30.53
CA LEU A 466 -7.67 19.32 30.49
C LEU A 466 -8.55 18.08 30.54
N LEU A 467 -8.29 17.10 29.68
CA LEU A 467 -9.05 15.86 29.62
C LEU A 467 -8.92 15.05 30.92
N ASN A 468 -7.73 14.97 31.52
CA ASN A 468 -7.54 14.33 32.83
C ASN A 468 -8.16 15.12 34.00
N SER A 469 -8.49 16.40 33.81
CA SER A 469 -9.24 17.22 34.77
C SER A 469 -10.74 17.01 34.64
N TYR A 470 -11.23 16.86 33.42
CA TYR A 470 -12.64 16.63 33.12
C TYR A 470 -13.08 15.19 33.42
N TYR A 471 -12.31 14.19 32.96
CA TYR A 471 -12.57 12.76 33.22
C TYR A 471 -11.89 12.30 34.52
N ASP A 472 -12.34 12.89 35.63
CA ASP A 472 -11.81 12.66 36.97
C ASP A 472 -12.45 11.49 37.73
N GLY A 473 -13.48 10.86 37.17
CA GLY A 473 -14.24 9.78 37.80
C GLY A 473 -15.21 10.24 38.90
N SER A 474 -15.49 11.54 39.03
CA SER A 474 -16.45 12.08 40.00
C SER A 474 -17.89 11.60 39.74
N THR A 475 -18.22 11.29 38.49
CA THR A 475 -19.46 10.60 38.09
C THR A 475 -19.15 9.45 37.13
N PRO A 476 -20.07 8.50 36.93
CA PRO A 476 -19.90 7.43 35.93
C PRO A 476 -19.57 7.95 34.52
N GLU A 477 -20.16 9.07 34.09
CA GLU A 477 -19.95 9.70 32.78
C GLU A 477 -18.56 10.35 32.67
N ARG A 478 -17.99 10.78 33.80
CA ARG A 478 -16.62 11.30 33.91
C ARG A 478 -15.60 10.20 34.20
N GLY A 479 -16.02 8.93 34.23
CA GLY A 479 -15.13 7.79 34.36
C GLY A 479 -14.25 7.58 33.13
N VAL A 480 -13.07 6.97 33.34
CA VAL A 480 -12.14 6.61 32.26
C VAL A 480 -11.78 5.13 32.32
N THR A 481 -12.07 4.41 31.24
CA THR A 481 -11.52 3.06 31.03
C THR A 481 -10.08 3.20 30.50
N LYS A 482 -9.12 2.48 31.09
CA LYS A 482 -7.72 2.53 30.66
C LYS A 482 -7.44 1.48 29.58
N LEU A 483 -7.10 1.92 28.37
CA LEU A 483 -6.78 1.06 27.24
C LEU A 483 -5.33 0.56 27.32
N ALA A 484 -5.14 -0.74 27.08
CA ALA A 484 -3.81 -1.33 26.96
C ALA A 484 -3.26 -1.09 25.55
N ILE A 485 -2.49 -0.01 25.39
CA ILE A 485 -1.82 0.37 24.15
C ILE A 485 -0.32 0.06 24.31
N GLY A 486 0.27 -0.49 23.25
CA GLY A 486 1.71 -0.75 23.20
C GLY A 486 2.49 0.55 23.07
N ARG A 487 3.76 0.52 23.46
CA ARG A 487 4.64 1.69 23.37
C ARG A 487 5.95 1.29 22.69
N ALA A 488 6.54 2.19 21.93
CA ALA A 488 7.79 1.92 21.23
C ALA A 488 8.99 1.70 22.17
N ASP A 489 8.92 2.20 23.41
CA ASP A 489 9.90 2.02 24.49
C ASP A 489 9.64 0.78 25.37
N VAL A 490 8.78 -0.13 24.90
CA VAL A 490 8.46 -1.40 25.57
C VAL A 490 8.44 -2.49 24.51
N ALA A 491 9.42 -3.39 24.56
CA ALA A 491 9.40 -4.60 23.74
C ALA A 491 8.19 -5.48 24.10
N ASN A 492 7.42 -5.89 23.10
CA ASN A 492 6.31 -6.83 23.27
C ASN A 492 6.59 -8.16 22.57
N ASP A 493 5.99 -9.24 23.08
CA ASP A 493 5.88 -10.48 22.32
C ASP A 493 4.77 -10.34 21.27
N TRP A 494 5.16 -9.93 20.06
CA TRP A 494 4.26 -9.75 18.92
C TRP A 494 3.71 -11.06 18.33
N GLN A 495 4.13 -12.21 18.86
CA GLN A 495 3.56 -13.51 18.51
C GLN A 495 2.52 -13.98 19.54
N ALA A 496 2.45 -13.36 20.71
CA ALA A 496 1.45 -13.67 21.72
C ALA A 496 0.04 -13.20 21.34
N ALA A 497 -0.98 -13.98 21.72
CA ALA A 497 -2.38 -13.63 21.48
C ALA A 497 -2.85 -12.36 22.20
N GLY A 498 -2.13 -11.93 23.25
CA GLY A 498 -2.40 -10.74 24.05
C GLY A 498 -1.61 -9.49 23.65
N ALA A 499 -0.89 -9.52 22.52
CA ALA A 499 -0.16 -8.34 22.04
C ALA A 499 -1.11 -7.14 21.84
N PRO A 500 -0.67 -5.90 22.15
CA PRO A 500 -1.51 -4.72 21.99
C PRO A 500 -2.01 -4.52 20.56
N PHE A 501 -3.23 -4.00 20.40
CA PHE A 501 -3.83 -3.74 19.08
C PHE A 501 -3.32 -2.45 18.42
N ALA A 502 -2.62 -1.59 19.16
CA ALA A 502 -1.98 -0.38 18.66
C ALA A 502 -0.69 -0.10 19.41
N VAL A 503 0.21 0.67 18.79
CA VAL A 503 1.46 1.16 19.37
C VAL A 503 1.54 2.67 19.22
N HIS A 504 2.02 3.36 20.27
CA HIS A 504 2.21 4.80 20.31
C HIS A 504 3.68 5.17 20.58
N TRP A 505 4.25 6.06 19.76
CA TRP A 505 5.60 6.62 19.94
C TRP A 505 5.59 7.85 20.86
N ILE A 506 5.27 7.63 22.14
CA ILE A 506 4.98 8.70 23.09
C ILE A 506 6.22 9.40 23.68
N THR A 507 7.35 8.70 23.88
CA THR A 507 8.51 9.23 24.61
C THR A 507 9.56 9.89 23.72
N HIS A 508 10.48 10.63 24.34
CA HIS A 508 11.70 11.11 23.67
C HIS A 508 12.81 10.04 23.63
N SER A 509 12.71 8.97 24.42
CA SER A 509 13.70 7.88 24.47
C SER A 509 13.75 7.08 23.17
N CYS A 510 12.61 6.95 22.48
CA CYS A 510 12.52 6.27 21.20
C CYS A 510 12.19 7.27 20.10
N PRO A 511 13.01 7.38 19.04
CA PRO A 511 12.77 8.33 17.96
C PRO A 511 11.47 8.02 17.24
N LYS A 512 10.85 9.02 16.62
CA LYS A 512 9.65 8.78 15.80
C LYS A 512 9.95 7.81 14.65
N PRO A 513 8.97 7.03 14.16
CA PRO A 513 9.25 5.95 13.23
C PRO A 513 9.71 6.43 11.84
N TRP A 514 9.30 7.63 11.42
CA TRP A 514 9.68 8.20 10.11
C TRP A 514 11.17 8.53 10.02
N VAL A 515 11.81 9.07 11.07
CA VAL A 515 13.26 9.35 11.05
C VAL A 515 14.10 8.07 10.97
N VAL A 516 13.61 6.97 11.56
CA VAL A 516 14.23 5.65 11.43
C VAL A 516 14.01 5.07 10.03
N ALA A 517 12.81 5.23 9.47
CA ALA A 517 12.48 4.72 8.15
C ALA A 517 13.31 5.36 7.03
N ASP A 518 13.74 6.61 7.24
CA ASP A 518 14.62 7.39 6.36
C ASP A 518 16.10 7.04 6.54
N GLY A 519 16.45 6.28 7.59
CA GLY A 519 17.82 5.91 7.91
C GLY A 519 18.62 7.03 8.58
N GLU A 520 17.97 8.09 9.04
CA GLU A 520 18.63 9.18 9.78
C GLU A 520 19.13 8.70 11.15
N VAL A 521 18.36 7.81 11.78
CA VAL A 521 18.66 7.24 13.10
C VAL A 521 18.45 5.73 13.05
N ALA A 522 19.39 4.96 13.59
CA ALA A 522 19.20 3.52 13.79
C ALA A 522 18.20 3.28 14.94
N VAL A 523 17.49 2.15 14.93
CA VAL A 523 16.62 1.81 16.07
C VAL A 523 17.50 1.65 17.33
N PRO A 524 17.27 2.44 18.40
CA PRO A 524 18.00 2.26 19.65
C PRO A 524 17.72 0.87 20.25
N SER A 525 18.70 0.30 20.97
CA SER A 525 18.60 -1.06 21.55
C SER A 525 17.42 -1.23 22.50
N ASP A 526 17.03 -0.14 23.18
CA ASP A 526 15.99 -0.15 24.21
C ASP A 526 14.59 0.06 23.60
N CYS A 527 14.51 0.27 22.29
CA CYS A 527 13.28 0.43 21.55
C CYS A 527 12.88 -0.86 20.84
N ASP A 528 11.58 -1.06 20.66
CA ASP A 528 11.04 -2.27 20.04
C ASP A 528 11.27 -2.27 18.52
N ALA A 529 12.32 -2.96 18.07
CA ALA A 529 12.68 -3.04 16.65
C ALA A 529 11.60 -3.67 15.76
N VAL A 530 10.70 -4.49 16.31
CA VAL A 530 9.63 -5.14 15.53
C VAL A 530 8.61 -4.10 15.06
N VAL A 531 8.25 -3.14 15.91
CA VAL A 531 7.26 -2.11 15.53
C VAL A 531 7.82 -1.10 14.53
N TYR A 532 9.12 -0.79 14.58
CA TYR A 532 9.77 0.02 13.54
C TYR A 532 9.83 -0.70 12.20
N ALA A 533 10.20 -2.00 12.20
CA ALA A 533 10.19 -2.80 10.99
C ALA A 533 8.78 -2.94 10.40
N TYR A 534 7.75 -3.07 11.26
CA TYR A 534 6.35 -3.07 10.87
C TYR A 534 5.93 -1.75 10.23
N TRP A 535 6.19 -0.62 10.91
CA TRP A 535 5.87 0.72 10.40
C TRP A 535 6.54 0.96 9.04
N LYS A 536 7.84 0.63 8.92
CA LYS A 536 8.60 0.75 7.67
C LYS A 536 8.01 -0.12 6.57
N ARG A 537 7.58 -1.35 6.86
CA ARG A 537 6.93 -2.21 5.86
C ARG A 537 5.62 -1.59 5.34
N VAL A 538 4.80 -1.02 6.22
CA VAL A 538 3.55 -0.34 5.81
C VAL A 538 3.85 0.89 4.96
N TRP A 539 4.86 1.68 5.35
CA TRP A 539 5.35 2.84 4.60
C TRP A 539 5.90 2.48 3.21
N ASP A 540 6.81 1.52 3.15
CA ASP A 540 7.44 1.06 1.91
C ASP A 540 6.38 0.50 0.94
N ARG A 541 5.35 -0.18 1.46
CA ARG A 541 4.20 -0.65 0.68
C ARG A 541 3.40 0.50 0.07
N LEU A 542 3.06 1.52 0.87
CA LEU A 542 2.31 2.69 0.41
C LEU A 542 3.05 3.50 -0.66
N THR A 543 4.37 3.58 -0.54
CA THR A 543 5.24 4.36 -1.42
C THR A 543 5.78 3.56 -2.60
N SER A 544 5.67 2.22 -2.56
CA SER A 544 6.07 1.36 -3.68
C SER A 544 5.37 1.76 -4.98
N SER A 545 6.15 1.96 -6.04
CA SER A 545 5.62 2.39 -7.32
C SER A 545 4.75 1.28 -7.92
N ALA A 546 3.46 1.52 -8.05
CA ALA A 546 2.73 0.93 -9.15
C ALA A 546 3.13 1.71 -10.41
N THR A 547 4.24 1.34 -11.05
CA THR A 547 4.46 1.60 -12.49
C THR A 547 3.49 0.79 -13.36
N ASP A 548 2.42 0.24 -12.77
CA ASP A 548 1.34 -0.43 -13.49
C ASP A 548 0.52 0.60 -14.29
N GLU A 549 0.96 0.80 -15.53
CA GLU A 549 0.12 1.35 -16.60
C GLU A 549 -1.11 0.48 -16.91
N SER A 550 -1.27 -0.70 -16.28
CA SER A 550 -2.52 -1.46 -16.30
C SER A 550 -3.68 -0.72 -15.60
N SER A 551 -3.39 0.37 -14.89
CA SER A 551 -4.37 1.31 -14.35
C SER A 551 -4.93 2.31 -15.39
N LYS A 552 -4.90 2.03 -16.70
CA LYS A 552 -5.59 2.88 -17.70
C LYS A 552 -7.09 3.07 -17.44
N GLY A 553 -7.69 2.31 -16.51
CA GLY A 553 -9.03 2.55 -15.95
C GLY A 553 -9.12 3.17 -14.53
N SER A 554 -8.02 3.34 -13.79
CA SER A 554 -8.02 3.90 -12.42
C SER A 554 -7.42 5.31 -12.39
N PHE A 555 -8.30 6.30 -12.57
CA PHE A 555 -8.21 7.73 -12.22
C PHE A 555 -6.83 8.30 -11.81
N GLY A 556 -6.39 9.35 -12.53
CA GLY A 556 -5.12 10.05 -12.35
C GLY A 556 -4.79 10.60 -10.96
N SER A 557 -5.76 10.63 -10.03
CA SER A 557 -5.59 11.04 -8.63
C SER A 557 -4.60 10.14 -7.85
N ARG A 558 -4.67 8.81 -8.01
CA ARG A 558 -3.82 7.87 -7.23
C ARG A 558 -2.35 7.94 -7.63
N ASN A 559 -2.07 8.10 -8.93
CA ASN A 559 -0.70 8.24 -9.44
C ASN A 559 -0.11 9.62 -9.07
N GLY A 560 -0.94 10.67 -9.01
CA GLY A 560 -0.57 11.98 -8.48
C GLY A 560 -0.18 11.92 -7.00
N ALA A 561 -1.06 11.36 -6.18
CA ALA A 561 -0.82 11.15 -4.75
C ALA A 561 0.45 10.33 -4.48
N ARG A 562 0.68 9.23 -5.20
CA ARG A 562 1.91 8.42 -5.05
C ARG A 562 3.18 9.15 -5.47
N ARG A 563 3.14 9.94 -6.55
CA ARG A 563 4.28 10.79 -6.93
C ARG A 563 4.58 11.83 -5.85
N MET A 564 3.54 12.37 -5.22
CA MET A 564 3.68 13.27 -4.09
C MET A 564 4.32 12.56 -2.88
N LEU A 565 3.82 11.37 -2.50
CA LEU A 565 4.41 10.54 -1.44
C LEU A 565 5.90 10.28 -1.69
N ARG A 566 6.28 10.02 -2.95
CA ARG A 566 7.68 9.81 -3.34
C ARG A 566 8.53 11.08 -3.21
N ARG A 567 7.98 12.25 -3.55
CA ARG A 567 8.68 13.54 -3.37
C ARG A 567 8.91 13.82 -1.89
N LEU A 568 7.91 13.53 -1.04
CA LEU A 568 8.01 13.70 0.40
C LEU A 568 8.94 12.68 1.06
N SER A 569 9.10 11.48 0.49
CA SER A 569 9.97 10.44 1.04
C SER A 569 11.45 10.56 0.64
N GLY A 570 11.85 11.62 -0.07
CA GLY A 570 13.23 11.77 -0.56
C GLY A 570 13.69 10.70 -1.57
N VAL A 571 12.80 9.80 -2.00
CA VAL A 571 13.08 8.75 -2.99
C VAL A 571 13.07 9.39 -4.37
N SER A 572 14.09 10.19 -4.66
CA SER A 572 14.41 10.57 -6.03
C SER A 572 14.54 9.29 -6.85
N ALA A 573 13.94 9.28 -8.04
CA ALA A 573 14.23 8.26 -9.04
C ALA A 573 15.75 8.11 -9.13
N GLY A 574 16.24 6.87 -9.05
CA GLY A 574 17.66 6.58 -9.15
C GLY A 574 18.26 7.19 -10.42
N HIS A 575 19.56 7.47 -10.35
CA HIS A 575 20.41 8.01 -11.41
C HIS A 575 20.03 7.48 -12.81
N SER A 576 19.17 8.22 -13.52
CA SER A 576 19.21 8.23 -14.97
C SER A 576 20.11 9.40 -15.34
N MET A 577 21.20 9.09 -16.03
CA MET A 577 22.10 10.07 -16.63
C MET A 577 21.28 11.21 -17.24
N ALA A 578 21.57 12.44 -16.81
CA ALA A 578 20.87 13.63 -17.23
C ALA A 578 21.00 13.81 -18.74
N HIS A 579 19.91 13.61 -19.48
CA HIS A 579 19.72 14.20 -20.79
C HIS A 579 18.92 15.49 -20.60
N LYS A 580 19.52 16.65 -20.93
CA LYS A 580 18.78 17.91 -20.98
C LYS A 580 17.89 17.87 -22.23
N PRO A 581 16.56 17.99 -22.09
CA PRO A 581 15.68 17.94 -23.25
C PRO A 581 15.96 19.14 -24.16
N THR A 582 15.98 18.87 -25.45
CA THR A 582 16.17 19.88 -26.49
C THR A 582 14.88 20.70 -26.68
N LEU A 583 15.01 21.92 -27.23
CA LEU A 583 13.85 22.81 -27.48
C LEU A 583 12.78 22.16 -28.38
N SER A 584 13.16 21.21 -29.24
CA SER A 584 12.22 20.42 -30.06
C SER A 584 11.42 19.39 -29.26
N GLU A 585 12.01 18.80 -28.21
CA GLU A 585 11.30 17.87 -27.31
C GLU A 585 10.33 18.62 -26.40
N LEU A 586 10.70 19.81 -25.93
CA LEU A 586 9.81 20.67 -25.16
C LEU A 586 8.61 21.17 -26.00
N ALA A 587 8.84 21.44 -27.29
CA ALA A 587 7.77 21.83 -28.22
C ALA A 587 6.81 20.68 -28.54
N SER A 588 7.32 19.44 -28.65
CA SER A 588 6.53 18.23 -28.83
C SER A 588 5.61 17.95 -27.62
N ASP A 589 6.12 18.13 -26.40
CA ASP A 589 5.34 17.93 -25.17
C ASP A 589 4.21 18.95 -25.00
N VAL A 590 4.43 20.20 -25.39
CA VAL A 590 3.38 21.24 -25.39
C VAL A 590 2.32 20.94 -26.45
N HIS A 591 2.71 20.50 -27.65
CA HIS A 591 1.78 20.12 -28.71
C HIS A 591 0.94 18.89 -28.32
N THR A 592 1.55 17.92 -27.64
CA THR A 592 0.89 16.70 -27.16
C THR A 592 -0.07 17.00 -25.99
N SER A 593 0.28 17.93 -25.11
CA SER A 593 -0.56 18.40 -24.00
C SER A 593 -1.81 19.14 -24.47
N ILE A 594 -1.66 20.06 -25.43
CA ILE A 594 -2.77 20.80 -26.03
C ILE A 594 -3.69 19.86 -26.81
N GLY A 595 -3.12 18.91 -27.56
CA GLY A 595 -3.89 17.87 -28.24
C GLY A 595 -4.66 16.93 -27.28
N ARG A 596 -4.18 16.75 -26.04
CA ARG A 596 -4.86 15.96 -25.00
C ARG A 596 -6.05 16.70 -24.39
N GLN A 597 -5.91 17.99 -24.11
CA GLN A 597 -6.99 18.81 -23.57
C GLN A 597 -8.13 19.02 -24.58
N LEU A 598 -7.81 19.18 -25.88
CA LEU A 598 -8.82 19.24 -26.94
C LEU A 598 -9.58 17.91 -27.10
N ARG A 599 -8.94 16.76 -26.85
CA ARG A 599 -9.58 15.44 -26.84
C ARG A 599 -10.46 15.20 -25.60
N GLU A 600 -10.09 15.74 -24.45
CA GLU A 600 -10.91 15.68 -23.22
C GLU A 600 -12.20 16.49 -23.33
N VAL A 601 -12.16 17.66 -23.98
CA VAL A 601 -13.36 18.49 -24.25
C VAL A 601 -14.30 17.83 -25.27
N MET A 602 -13.77 17.06 -26.22
CA MET A 602 -14.59 16.31 -27.19
C MET A 602 -15.19 15.02 -26.60
N ALA A 603 -14.52 14.38 -25.63
CA ALA A 603 -14.95 13.12 -25.01
C ALA A 603 -16.06 13.28 -23.95
N SER A 604 -16.22 14.47 -23.35
CA SER A 604 -17.28 14.74 -22.38
C SER A 604 -18.70 14.79 -22.98
N SER A 605 -18.84 14.83 -24.31
CA SER A 605 -20.15 14.85 -24.99
C SER A 605 -20.72 13.48 -25.40
N ARG A 606 -20.04 12.35 -25.12
CA ARG A 606 -20.50 11.00 -25.54
C ARG A 606 -20.37 9.95 -24.44
N HIS A 607 -21.11 10.12 -23.35
CA HIS A 607 -21.36 9.01 -22.42
C HIS A 607 -22.49 8.13 -22.93
N GLY A 608 -22.10 6.97 -23.49
CA GLY A 608 -23.00 5.89 -23.90
C GLY A 608 -22.87 5.55 -25.37
N HIS A 609 -21.78 4.90 -25.79
CA HIS A 609 -21.68 4.11 -27.05
C HIS A 609 -20.39 3.25 -27.17
N SER A 610 -19.54 3.14 -26.13
CA SER A 610 -18.23 2.46 -26.20
C SER A 610 -18.23 0.92 -26.20
N ARG A 611 -19.36 0.25 -26.45
CA ARG A 611 -19.41 -1.23 -26.55
C ARG A 611 -19.29 -1.78 -27.98
N MET A 612 -19.30 -0.93 -29.02
CA MET A 612 -19.37 -1.40 -30.42
C MET A 612 -18.11 -1.15 -31.28
N LEU A 613 -17.12 -0.40 -30.77
CA LEU A 613 -15.97 0.02 -31.59
C LEU A 613 -14.73 -0.90 -31.52
N ARG A 614 -14.66 -1.87 -30.59
CA ARG A 614 -13.58 -2.88 -30.58
C ARG A 614 -13.73 -3.98 -31.64
N ARG A 615 -14.92 -4.13 -32.25
CA ARG A 615 -15.17 -5.11 -33.33
C ARG A 615 -14.78 -4.65 -34.74
N ARG A 616 -14.46 -3.36 -34.95
CA ARG A 616 -14.22 -2.81 -36.31
C ARG A 616 -12.75 -2.53 -36.67
N ARG A 617 -11.78 -2.83 -35.81
CA ARG A 617 -10.35 -2.57 -36.10
C ARG A 617 -9.65 -3.65 -36.92
N TRP A 618 -10.41 -4.59 -37.50
CA TRP A 618 -9.93 -5.60 -38.42
C TRP A 618 -10.76 -5.53 -39.71
N LYS A 619 -10.58 -4.46 -40.50
CA LYS A 619 -10.85 -4.40 -41.94
C LYS A 619 -10.39 -3.03 -42.52
N ARG A 620 -9.38 -3.11 -43.43
CA ARG A 620 -8.97 -2.18 -44.51
C ARG A 620 -8.21 -0.86 -44.20
N ASP A 621 -6.95 -0.86 -44.68
CA ASP A 621 -6.16 0.07 -45.53
C ASP A 621 -6.45 1.59 -45.66
N ALA A 622 -5.32 2.32 -45.61
CA ALA A 622 -4.85 3.49 -46.37
C ALA A 622 -5.82 4.62 -46.74
N GLU A 623 -5.71 5.76 -46.02
CA GLU A 623 -5.78 7.12 -46.57
C GLU A 623 -5.55 8.18 -45.47
N TYR A 624 -5.03 9.34 -45.88
CA TYR A 624 -4.86 10.64 -45.20
C TYR A 624 -3.42 11.14 -45.03
N ASP A 625 -2.90 11.58 -46.17
CA ASP A 625 -1.91 12.64 -46.31
C ASP A 625 -2.67 13.92 -46.76
N SER A 626 -2.81 14.93 -45.89
CA SER A 626 -3.13 16.33 -46.29
C SER A 626 -2.99 17.30 -45.11
N GLY A 627 -2.12 18.31 -45.26
CA GLY A 627 -1.81 19.35 -44.28
C GLY A 627 -2.90 20.41 -44.08
N TRP A 628 -2.81 21.15 -42.98
CA TRP A 628 -3.79 22.14 -42.53
C TRP A 628 -3.56 23.51 -43.18
N GLY A 629 -4.63 24.19 -43.64
CA GLY A 629 -4.58 25.49 -44.33
C GLY A 629 -4.46 26.72 -43.43
N GLU A 630 -3.98 27.83 -44.02
CA GLU A 630 -3.54 29.08 -43.37
C GLU A 630 -4.57 29.76 -42.45
N ASN A 631 -5.88 29.61 -42.72
CA ASN A 631 -6.92 30.19 -41.87
C ASN A 631 -7.03 29.53 -40.49
N THR A 632 -6.55 28.30 -40.33
CA THR A 632 -6.54 27.60 -39.03
C THR A 632 -5.37 28.06 -38.15
N ILE A 633 -4.28 28.53 -38.75
CA ILE A 633 -3.09 29.02 -38.06
C ILE A 633 -3.37 30.39 -37.42
N ALA A 634 -4.13 31.26 -38.09
CA ALA A 634 -4.51 32.58 -37.58
C ALA A 634 -5.37 32.50 -36.29
N TRP A 635 -6.28 31.52 -36.20
CA TRP A 635 -7.10 31.32 -35.01
C TRP A 635 -6.32 30.77 -33.80
N ILE A 636 -5.31 29.92 -34.07
CA ILE A 636 -4.43 29.37 -33.01
C ILE A 636 -3.53 30.46 -32.43
N ALA A 637 -3.07 31.42 -33.25
CA ALA A 637 -2.24 32.53 -32.79
C ALA A 637 -3.01 33.49 -31.85
N ILE A 638 -4.29 33.76 -32.12
CA ILE A 638 -5.10 34.67 -31.30
C ILE A 638 -5.39 34.06 -29.92
N ILE A 639 -5.71 32.77 -29.86
CA ILE A 639 -5.96 32.05 -28.60
C ILE A 639 -4.65 31.88 -27.79
N GLY A 640 -3.52 31.64 -28.47
CA GLY A 640 -2.21 31.56 -27.84
C GLY A 640 -1.77 32.87 -27.18
N THR A 641 -2.12 34.03 -27.77
CA THR A 641 -1.74 35.34 -27.23
C THR A 641 -2.54 35.72 -25.98
N LEU A 642 -3.81 35.31 -25.90
CA LEU A 642 -4.64 35.55 -24.71
C LEU A 642 -4.27 34.64 -23.51
N LEU A 643 -3.74 33.44 -23.77
CA LEU A 643 -3.33 32.50 -22.72
C LEU A 643 -1.94 32.82 -22.13
N LEU A 644 -1.05 33.49 -22.88
CA LEU A 644 0.27 33.89 -22.39
C LEU A 644 0.25 35.06 -21.39
N GLY A 645 -0.82 35.87 -21.39
CA GLY A 645 -0.98 37.01 -20.47
C GLY A 645 -1.18 36.63 -18.99
N LEU A 646 -1.66 35.41 -18.69
CA LEU A 646 -1.90 34.95 -17.32
C LEU A 646 -0.70 34.20 -16.70
N GLY A 647 0.35 33.91 -17.48
CA GLY A 647 1.56 33.21 -17.02
C GLY A 647 2.72 34.10 -16.56
N ALA A 648 2.64 35.42 -16.81
CA ALA A 648 3.77 36.33 -16.57
C ALA A 648 3.99 36.72 -15.09
N GLY A 649 3.00 36.52 -14.20
CA GLY A 649 3.13 36.84 -12.78
C GLY A 649 4.03 35.89 -11.98
N ALA A 650 4.06 34.60 -12.34
CA ALA A 650 4.82 33.59 -11.60
C ALA A 650 6.31 33.50 -12.00
N LEU A 651 6.69 34.07 -13.16
CA LEU A 651 8.07 34.07 -13.63
C LEU A 651 8.89 35.26 -13.11
N LEU A 652 8.24 36.39 -12.81
CA LEU A 652 8.89 37.58 -12.25
C LEU A 652 9.31 37.41 -10.78
N HIS A 653 8.60 36.57 -10.01
CA HIS A 653 8.94 36.30 -8.60
C HIS A 653 10.17 35.39 -8.42
N LYS A 654 10.57 34.65 -9.47
CA LYS A 654 11.78 33.80 -9.48
C LYS A 654 13.04 34.50 -9.98
N LEU A 655 12.92 35.69 -10.56
CA LEU A 655 14.05 36.44 -11.11
C LEU A 655 14.70 37.43 -10.13
N PHE A 656 14.10 37.66 -8.94
CA PHE A 656 14.57 38.70 -8.00
C PHE A 656 15.02 38.23 -6.61
N ILE A 657 15.05 36.93 -6.30
CA ILE A 657 15.66 36.43 -5.06
C ILE A 657 16.99 35.75 -5.41
N LYS A 658 18.10 36.45 -5.20
CA LYS A 658 19.44 35.84 -5.24
C LYS A 658 19.64 34.97 -3.99
N ALA A 659 20.15 33.75 -4.17
CA ALA A 659 20.56 32.91 -3.06
C ALA A 659 21.67 33.60 -2.24
N PRO A 660 21.68 33.49 -0.91
CA PRO A 660 22.75 34.06 -0.09
C PRO A 660 24.06 33.35 -0.40
N VAL A 661 25.11 34.13 -0.63
CA VAL A 661 26.46 33.66 -1.00
C VAL A 661 27.38 33.45 0.23
N ALA A 662 26.86 33.74 1.43
CA ALA A 662 27.56 33.58 2.70
C ALA A 662 26.60 33.14 3.81
N VAL A 663 27.14 32.48 4.85
CA VAL A 663 26.39 32.06 6.05
C VAL A 663 26.05 33.30 6.90
N SER A 664 24.78 33.49 7.24
CA SER A 664 24.34 34.60 8.11
C SER A 664 24.30 34.19 9.59
N LYS A 665 24.40 35.18 10.51
CA LYS A 665 24.43 34.97 11.99
C LYS A 665 23.21 34.21 12.56
N ASN A 666 22.11 34.11 11.82
CA ASN A 666 20.87 33.45 12.24
C ASN A 666 20.57 32.14 11.49
N MET A 667 21.53 31.60 10.73
CA MET A 667 21.35 30.41 9.92
C MET A 667 21.83 29.17 10.68
N THR A 668 20.96 28.17 10.86
CA THR A 668 21.34 26.95 11.60
C THR A 668 22.29 26.07 10.77
N VAL A 669 23.10 25.26 11.46
CA VAL A 669 24.07 24.35 10.81
C VAL A 669 23.38 23.40 9.82
N VAL A 670 22.15 22.98 10.12
CA VAL A 670 21.33 22.13 9.25
C VAL A 670 20.86 22.87 8.00
N GLN A 671 20.48 24.14 8.12
CA GLN A 671 20.11 25.00 6.97
C GLN A 671 21.30 25.24 6.05
N ALA A 672 22.49 25.51 6.60
CA ALA A 672 23.71 25.72 5.82
C ALA A 672 24.11 24.46 5.01
N LYS A 673 24.00 23.28 5.62
CA LYS A 673 24.35 22.00 4.98
C LYS A 673 23.39 21.62 3.85
N ARG A 674 22.08 21.88 4.02
CA ARG A 674 21.07 21.69 2.96
C ARG A 674 21.28 22.62 1.76
N MET A 675 21.93 23.77 1.96
CA MET A 675 22.26 24.74 0.92
C MET A 675 23.63 24.52 0.28
N GLY A 676 24.35 23.46 0.64
CA GLY A 676 25.61 23.06 0.00
C GLY A 676 26.87 23.71 0.58
N PHE A 677 26.78 24.42 1.71
CA PHE A 677 27.97 24.92 2.41
C PHE A 677 28.69 23.76 3.13
N GLN A 678 29.98 23.58 2.86
CA GLN A 678 30.83 22.59 3.53
C GLN A 678 31.34 23.14 4.87
N ALA A 679 31.35 22.31 5.92
CA ALA A 679 31.95 22.66 7.21
C ALA A 679 33.49 22.67 7.08
N LEU A 680 34.13 23.77 7.47
CA LEU A 680 35.58 23.85 7.60
C LEU A 680 36.00 23.09 8.86
N GLY A 681 36.54 21.89 8.68
CA GLY A 681 37.32 21.18 9.70
C GLY A 681 38.80 21.51 9.56
N GLU A 682 39.40 21.94 10.66
CA GLU A 682 40.81 21.84 11.05
C GLU A 682 41.91 21.92 9.96
N GLY A 683 42.55 23.10 9.88
CA GLY A 683 44.00 23.18 9.71
C GLY A 683 44.59 23.39 8.29
N LYS A 684 44.92 24.67 8.01
CA LYS A 684 46.13 25.22 7.34
C LYS A 684 45.91 26.17 6.14
N GLY A 685 45.60 27.44 6.49
CA GLY A 685 46.10 28.71 5.89
C GLY A 685 45.51 29.23 4.55
N PRO A 686 45.72 30.52 4.17
CA PRO A 686 46.13 31.71 4.94
C PRO A 686 45.16 32.92 4.87
N VAL A 687 45.04 33.59 6.02
CA VAL A 687 44.92 35.04 6.32
C VAL A 687 43.93 35.95 5.55
N GLY A 688 42.96 36.47 6.33
CA GLY A 688 42.27 37.74 6.13
C GLY A 688 41.51 38.13 7.42
N VAL A 689 42.09 39.04 8.21
CA VAL A 689 41.74 39.45 9.60
C VAL A 689 40.63 40.51 9.65
N VAL A 690 39.82 40.51 10.73
CA VAL A 690 39.43 41.60 11.69
C VAL A 690 38.26 41.06 12.54
N SER A 691 38.14 41.15 13.87
CA SER A 691 38.99 41.37 15.06
C SER A 691 38.12 41.04 16.30
N ALA A 692 38.74 40.59 17.39
CA ALA A 692 38.14 40.45 18.72
C ALA A 692 38.25 41.77 19.52
N VAL A 693 37.46 41.90 20.59
CA VAL A 693 37.74 42.75 21.76
C VAL A 693 37.47 41.87 22.98
N ASP A 694 38.54 41.62 23.73
CA ASP A 694 38.59 41.04 25.07
C ASP A 694 38.31 42.13 26.13
N ASP A 695 37.89 41.71 27.32
CA ASP A 695 38.29 42.34 28.59
C ASP A 695 38.41 41.22 29.64
N ASP A 696 39.52 41.31 30.37
CA ASP A 696 40.23 40.34 31.21
C ASP A 696 39.67 40.14 32.65
N ASP A 697 40.44 39.34 33.40
CA ASP A 697 40.62 39.22 34.86
C ASP A 697 39.93 38.00 35.52
N ASP A 698 40.56 37.17 36.36
CA ASP A 698 41.96 36.81 36.65
C ASP A 698 41.90 35.68 37.74
N GLU A 699 42.98 34.90 37.89
CA GLU A 699 43.39 34.10 39.08
C GLU A 699 42.53 32.87 39.51
N GLU A 700 43.03 31.72 39.99
CA GLU A 700 44.35 31.14 40.26
C GLU A 700 44.17 29.62 40.54
N GLU A 701 45.29 28.91 40.58
CA GLU A 701 45.51 27.46 40.69
C GLU A 701 44.97 26.78 41.98
N GLU A 702 44.64 25.48 41.91
CA GLU A 702 45.23 24.44 42.78
C GLU A 702 44.82 23.02 42.36
N GLU A 703 45.83 22.18 42.16
CA GLU A 703 45.76 20.72 42.04
C GLU A 703 45.50 20.09 43.42
N GLU A 704 44.68 19.04 43.51
CA GLU A 704 45.04 17.80 44.21
C GLU A 704 44.02 16.68 43.95
N GLU A 705 44.53 15.53 43.53
CA GLU A 705 43.82 14.27 43.29
C GLU A 705 43.88 13.38 44.58
N PRO A 706 43.38 12.14 44.61
CA PRO A 706 42.12 11.74 45.23
C PRO A 706 42.26 10.87 46.50
N VAL A 707 41.18 10.74 47.28
CA VAL A 707 41.04 9.67 48.30
C VAL A 707 39.79 8.83 48.07
N LYS A 708 40.04 7.55 47.84
CA LYS A 708 39.10 6.42 47.81
C LYS A 708 38.14 6.40 49.02
N LYS A 709 36.84 6.31 48.76
CA LYS A 709 36.01 5.13 49.09
C LYS A 709 34.63 5.20 48.46
#